data_AF-A0A4U1JE96-F1
#
_entry.id   AF-A0A4U1JE96-F1
#
_cell.length_a   1.000
_cell.length_b   1.000
_cell.length_c   1.000
_cell.angle_alpha   90.00
_cell.angle_beta   90.00
_cell.angle_gamma   90.00
#
_symmetry.space_group_name_H-M   'P 1'
#
loop_
_entity.id
_entity.type
_entity.pdbx_description
1 polymer ?
#
loop_
_entity_poly.entity_id
_entity_poly.type
_entity_poly.pdbx_seq_one_letter_code
_entity_poly.pdbx_strand_id
1 'polypeptide(L)'
;MPDPILLRFRATPGENVDVPVVLAGAGKETAESWEDARRTPGVHVLLAGDRDYVVSVAPPVSEATIQMVVAHREKSARLVFPGRSPVRRRIADVAVVPAGQAKPIGPDATSVALAAALDLTAGREGAPSLWLLPDGAFAVEPGPPPHGLDAGPALVRAARWASSRRTTTFERLFPPSAFHPDEPLRPERLTAAQAEGLLTQARSALAAAGATTDDARKDPTAAAQIRSAALTVLSHLVATALRDPEFRAAADQAAALMFALVASETGPAAVPALRAHAIQLLSMRAPALTAADRELARSLVRSLVREAPPYDTLPGPWRFAMCSARDFHEGEVDIFIDRYDFREIAAPEGSPAPPKYGTYRVLEAPFRTPSGDPVWLYARAARPDDENLEMADAAFVGVFINRHAQLGAYDMRAATATARQAGYKIMMNAQCAGLTTRFAIARTFPDADIYSSWDSTYFRTGGPGGKMNASEGVDCFVELLRGMCAKETHAEIEARMRRAQWRHPQASFPGFSQFIGPGNPLVVARFQDVNRDGRADLYDGFLDLTIAELAEDLRASLTPRDPGVAPSQIGGEAATGLGWAAGSMNRVTQYSDLWAGLPGQSELFYVFHAGGFYDRGEPPADVPGGLPGERLGALPAVCRYVRGTEGPAGMQADVMMHAHLSHAGKEIKRLLCAADAMWRAFDTGLLDGPPMHTPAGKRAAVLLMLAGLLEFPADQNFVDGLWSMALEALRFPSISRSLVRGCITDADHDASNYYGSRRGLVQLLEDLGRSDPLAHAVLASEDPKVGRAKEI
;
A
#
# COMPACT_ATOMS: atom_id res chain seq x y z
N MET A 1 13.98 -10.86 36.34
CA MET A 1 14.98 -11.61 35.54
C MET A 1 14.58 -11.43 34.07
N PRO A 2 15.52 -11.21 33.14
CA PRO A 2 15.17 -11.20 31.72
C PRO A 2 14.60 -12.57 31.35
N ASP A 3 13.57 -12.58 30.50
CA ASP A 3 13.01 -13.81 29.96
C ASP A 3 14.12 -14.60 29.22
N PRO A 4 14.12 -15.94 29.28
CA PRO A 4 15.16 -16.75 28.65
C PRO A 4 15.00 -16.79 27.12
N ILE A 5 16.11 -16.90 26.39
CA ILE A 5 16.08 -17.26 24.97
C ILE A 5 15.54 -18.70 24.87
N LEU A 6 14.65 -18.97 23.91
CA LEU A 6 14.04 -20.29 23.75
C LEU A 6 14.44 -20.90 22.40
N LEU A 7 14.80 -22.18 22.42
CA LEU A 7 14.86 -23.03 21.24
C LEU A 7 13.52 -23.77 21.10
N ARG A 8 12.73 -23.35 20.12
CA ARG A 8 11.36 -23.79 19.88
C ARG A 8 11.30 -24.81 18.75
N PHE A 9 10.67 -25.94 19.02
CA PHE A 9 10.41 -27.04 18.09
C PHE A 9 8.94 -27.11 17.73
N ARG A 10 8.64 -27.65 16.55
CA ARG A 10 7.26 -27.92 16.12
C ARG A 10 6.99 -29.41 16.30
N ALA A 11 6.22 -29.79 17.32
CA ALA A 11 5.95 -31.20 17.62
C ALA A 11 4.85 -31.78 16.69
N THR A 12 3.80 -31.00 16.44
CA THR A 12 2.61 -31.32 15.63
C THR A 12 2.03 -30.03 15.01
N PRO A 13 1.09 -30.08 14.04
CA PRO A 13 0.46 -28.89 13.50
C PRO A 13 -0.26 -28.10 14.60
N GLY A 14 0.36 -27.01 15.06
CA GLY A 14 -0.22 -26.07 16.03
C GLY A 14 0.42 -26.09 17.43
N GLU A 15 1.28 -27.07 17.75
CA GLU A 15 1.90 -27.19 19.08
C GLU A 15 3.41 -26.92 19.02
N ASN A 16 3.86 -25.96 19.83
CA ASN A 16 5.25 -25.56 19.97
C ASN A 16 5.82 -26.12 21.28
N VAL A 17 7.03 -26.68 21.23
CA VAL A 17 7.77 -27.11 22.42
C VAL A 17 8.96 -26.19 22.60
N ASP A 18 9.05 -25.53 23.76
CA ASP A 18 10.07 -24.52 24.05
C ASP A 18 11.13 -25.07 25.01
N VAL A 19 12.39 -24.95 24.62
CA VAL A 19 13.55 -25.33 25.43
C VAL A 19 14.35 -24.08 25.77
N PRO A 20 14.50 -23.71 27.04
CA PRO A 20 15.35 -22.59 27.43
C PRO A 20 16.81 -22.80 27.02
N VAL A 21 17.42 -21.80 26.41
CA VAL A 21 18.81 -21.81 25.94
C VAL A 21 19.56 -20.52 26.30
N VAL A 22 20.89 -20.58 26.25
CA VAL A 22 21.81 -19.45 26.38
C VAL A 22 22.59 -19.31 25.07
N LEU A 23 22.65 -18.10 24.52
CA LEU A 23 23.44 -17.82 23.32
C LEU A 23 24.94 -17.82 23.65
N ALA A 24 25.71 -18.62 22.90
CA ALA A 24 27.16 -18.76 23.06
C ALA A 24 27.96 -18.09 21.92
N GLY A 25 27.36 -17.90 20.74
CA GLY A 25 27.99 -17.21 19.61
C GLY A 25 27.01 -16.97 18.45
N ALA A 26 27.30 -15.96 17.63
CA ALA A 26 26.48 -15.60 16.46
C ALA A 26 27.32 -15.07 15.29
N GLY A 27 26.93 -15.39 14.06
CA GLY A 27 27.58 -14.92 12.83
C GLY A 27 29.04 -15.37 12.72
N LYS A 28 29.97 -14.41 12.61
CA LYS A 28 31.40 -14.69 12.38
C LYS A 28 32.07 -15.41 13.55
N GLU A 29 31.54 -15.25 14.76
CA GLU A 29 32.08 -15.84 15.99
C GLU A 29 31.65 -17.31 16.17
N THR A 30 30.61 -17.75 15.46
CA THR A 30 30.00 -19.08 15.60
C THR A 30 31.00 -20.22 15.46
N ALA A 31 31.93 -20.13 14.49
CA ALA A 31 32.92 -21.18 14.26
C ALA A 31 33.81 -21.40 15.49
N GLU A 32 34.30 -20.32 16.11
CA GLU A 32 35.12 -20.37 17.32
C GLU A 32 34.28 -20.82 18.53
N SER A 33 33.11 -20.21 18.73
CA SER A 33 32.19 -20.58 19.83
C SER A 33 31.73 -22.03 19.77
N TRP A 34 31.62 -22.62 18.57
CA TRP A 34 31.22 -24.02 18.40
C TRP A 34 32.35 -24.98 18.78
N GLU A 35 33.59 -24.67 18.42
CA GLU A 35 34.75 -25.47 18.85
C GLU A 35 34.87 -25.50 20.37
N ASP A 36 34.63 -24.37 21.03
CA ASP A 36 34.67 -24.25 22.49
C ASP A 36 33.49 -24.94 23.17
N ALA A 37 32.27 -24.78 22.62
CA ALA A 37 31.07 -25.42 23.14
C ALA A 37 31.18 -26.95 23.12
N ARG A 38 31.74 -27.54 22.07
CA ARG A 38 31.94 -29.00 21.97
C ARG A 38 32.95 -29.57 22.98
N ARG A 39 33.73 -28.72 23.62
CA ARG A 39 34.71 -29.09 24.67
C ARG A 39 34.21 -28.76 26.08
N THR A 40 33.11 -28.03 26.19
CA THR A 40 32.55 -27.58 27.46
C THR A 40 31.37 -28.45 27.85
N PRO A 41 31.20 -28.80 29.14
CA PRO A 41 30.07 -29.60 29.58
C PRO A 41 28.70 -28.95 29.38
N GLY A 42 27.75 -29.70 28.82
CA GLY A 42 26.41 -29.22 28.50
C GLY A 42 25.80 -29.88 27.26
N VAL A 43 24.63 -29.39 26.85
CA VAL A 43 24.02 -29.73 25.56
C VAL A 43 24.08 -28.49 24.69
N HIS A 44 24.87 -28.56 23.62
CA HIS A 44 25.17 -27.45 22.72
C HIS A 44 24.61 -27.74 21.33
N VAL A 45 24.05 -26.72 20.69
CA VAL A 45 23.37 -26.84 19.41
C VAL A 45 23.98 -25.82 18.45
N LEU A 46 24.46 -26.31 17.30
CA LEU A 46 24.87 -25.47 16.18
C LEU A 46 23.65 -25.26 15.27
N LEU A 47 23.24 -24.01 15.14
CA LEU A 47 22.13 -23.58 14.30
C LEU A 47 22.69 -22.87 13.08
N ALA A 48 22.57 -23.45 11.89
CA ALA A 48 23.12 -22.88 10.67
C ALA A 48 22.04 -22.20 9.81
N GLY A 49 22.45 -21.17 9.05
CA GLY A 49 21.57 -20.32 8.25
C GLY A 49 22.30 -19.23 7.45
N ASP A 50 21.63 -18.09 7.23
CA ASP A 50 22.25 -16.87 6.68
C ASP A 50 23.17 -16.19 7.73
N ARG A 51 22.86 -16.42 9.00
CA ARG A 51 23.67 -16.10 10.16
C ARG A 51 23.59 -17.26 11.14
N ASP A 52 24.71 -17.94 11.35
CA ASP A 52 24.79 -19.11 12.22
C ASP A 52 24.76 -18.70 13.70
N TYR A 53 24.31 -19.60 14.57
CA TYR A 53 24.28 -19.42 16.02
C TYR A 53 24.78 -20.67 16.75
N VAL A 54 25.41 -20.47 17.91
CA VAL A 54 25.68 -21.52 18.88
C VAL A 54 24.85 -21.24 20.13
N VAL A 55 24.06 -22.21 20.57
CA VAL A 55 23.28 -22.10 21.80
C VAL A 55 23.51 -23.30 22.72
N SER A 56 23.41 -23.06 24.02
CA SER A 56 23.54 -24.09 25.06
C SER A 56 22.22 -24.24 25.80
N VAL A 57 21.72 -25.47 25.98
CA VAL A 57 20.49 -25.72 26.74
C VAL A 57 20.69 -25.31 28.19
N ALA A 58 19.80 -24.47 28.71
CA ALA A 58 19.90 -23.98 30.07
C ALA A 58 19.60 -25.12 31.08
N PRO A 59 20.40 -25.28 32.15
CA PRO A 59 20.14 -26.29 33.17
C PRO A 59 18.90 -25.96 34.00
N PRO A 60 18.19 -26.97 34.56
CA PRO A 60 18.48 -28.41 34.44
C PRO A 60 18.02 -28.99 33.11
N VAL A 61 18.85 -29.85 32.50
CA VAL A 61 18.53 -30.53 31.23
C VAL A 61 18.02 -31.93 31.52
N SER A 62 16.79 -32.24 31.12
CA SER A 62 16.21 -33.59 31.27
C SER A 62 16.63 -34.52 30.12
N GLU A 63 16.75 -35.82 30.38
CA GLU A 63 17.06 -36.82 29.33
C GLU A 63 16.09 -36.75 28.14
N ALA A 64 14.80 -36.48 28.41
CA ALA A 64 13.78 -36.28 27.38
C ALA A 64 14.09 -35.05 26.50
N THR A 65 14.59 -33.95 27.09
CA THR A 65 15.03 -32.76 26.36
C THR A 65 16.25 -33.07 25.50
N ILE A 66 17.24 -33.83 26.01
CA ILE A 66 18.43 -34.23 25.24
C ILE A 66 18.02 -35.05 24.01
N GLN A 67 17.20 -36.08 24.22
CA GLN A 67 16.71 -36.94 23.13
C GLN A 67 15.91 -36.15 22.10
N MET A 68 15.06 -35.22 22.55
CA MET A 68 14.29 -34.36 21.66
C MET A 68 15.18 -33.47 20.80
N VAL A 69 16.15 -32.76 21.39
CA VAL A 69 17.07 -31.87 20.66
C VAL A 69 17.89 -32.68 19.65
N VAL A 70 18.41 -33.85 20.05
CA VAL A 70 19.16 -34.76 19.16
C VAL A 70 18.28 -35.28 18.01
N ALA A 71 17.01 -35.63 18.28
CA ALA A 71 16.07 -36.10 17.26
C ALA A 71 15.66 -35.00 16.25
N HIS A 72 15.96 -33.74 16.56
CA HIS A 72 15.80 -32.59 15.67
C HIS A 72 17.08 -32.17 14.96
N ARG A 73 18.17 -32.94 15.08
CA ARG A 73 19.34 -32.77 14.22
C ARG A 73 18.91 -32.80 12.75
N GLU A 74 19.49 -31.91 11.97
CA GLU A 74 19.16 -31.67 10.57
C GLU A 74 17.74 -31.18 10.30
N LYS A 75 16.95 -30.85 11.33
CA LYS A 75 15.61 -30.26 11.19
C LYS A 75 15.63 -28.78 11.60
N SER A 76 14.60 -28.06 11.17
CA SER A 76 14.41 -26.66 11.54
C SER A 76 13.96 -26.52 13.00
N ALA A 77 14.53 -25.56 13.70
CA ALA A 77 14.11 -25.07 15.00
C ALA A 77 14.03 -23.53 14.96
N ARG A 78 13.35 -22.94 15.94
CA ARG A 78 13.24 -21.48 16.05
C ARG A 78 13.98 -20.99 17.28
N LEU A 79 14.83 -20.01 17.12
CA LEU A 79 15.43 -19.29 18.23
C LEU A 79 14.57 -18.07 18.56
N VAL A 80 13.93 -18.09 19.72
CA VAL A 80 13.02 -17.04 20.19
C VAL A 80 13.78 -16.15 21.17
N PHE A 81 13.98 -14.89 20.78
CA PHE A 81 14.52 -13.85 21.65
C PHE A 81 13.34 -13.10 22.28
N PRO A 82 13.26 -12.98 23.62
CA PRO A 82 12.13 -12.32 24.26
C PRO A 82 11.89 -10.90 23.75
N GLY A 83 10.64 -10.59 23.41
CA GLY A 83 10.24 -9.29 22.87
C GLY A 83 10.80 -8.96 21.48
N ARG A 84 11.36 -9.95 20.76
CA ARG A 84 11.92 -9.82 19.41
C ARG A 84 11.41 -10.93 18.50
N SER A 85 11.54 -10.74 17.19
CA SER A 85 11.10 -11.75 16.23
C SER A 85 11.91 -13.05 16.35
N PRO A 86 11.27 -14.22 16.29
CA PRO A 86 11.95 -15.51 16.26
C PRO A 86 12.72 -15.70 14.97
N VAL A 87 13.83 -16.43 15.06
CA VAL A 87 14.69 -16.76 13.92
C VAL A 87 14.60 -18.25 13.64
N ARG A 88 14.19 -18.63 12.43
CA ARG A 88 14.20 -20.03 11.98
C ARG A 88 15.60 -20.42 11.52
N ARG A 89 16.10 -21.54 12.02
CA ARG A 89 17.43 -22.11 11.72
C ARG A 89 17.37 -23.63 11.63
N ARG A 90 18.30 -24.23 10.89
CA ARG A 90 18.48 -25.69 10.89
C ARG A 90 19.48 -26.08 11.96
N ILE A 91 19.18 -27.14 12.72
CA ILE A 91 20.15 -27.72 13.65
C ILE A 91 21.19 -28.48 12.81
N ALA A 92 22.33 -27.86 12.56
CA ALA A 92 23.41 -28.48 11.80
C ALA A 92 24.08 -29.60 12.59
N ASP A 93 24.29 -29.39 13.89
CA ASP A 93 24.91 -30.38 14.76
C ASP A 93 24.48 -30.19 16.23
N VAL A 94 24.64 -31.24 17.03
CA VAL A 94 24.34 -31.26 18.47
C VAL A 94 25.46 -31.96 19.19
N ALA A 95 26.06 -31.30 20.18
CA ALA A 95 27.09 -31.87 21.05
C ALA A 95 26.55 -32.03 22.48
N VAL A 96 26.72 -33.23 23.03
CA VAL A 96 26.33 -33.56 24.40
C VAL A 96 27.60 -33.92 25.16
N VAL A 97 28.00 -33.06 26.10
CA VAL A 97 29.25 -33.18 26.85
C VAL A 97 28.93 -33.35 28.34
N PRO A 98 29.37 -34.43 29.00
CA PRO A 98 29.02 -34.72 30.41
C PRO A 98 29.51 -33.64 31.40
N ALA A 99 28.66 -33.29 32.38
CA ALA A 99 28.83 -32.17 33.32
C ALA A 99 30.12 -32.19 34.17
N GLY A 100 30.93 -31.13 34.03
CA GLY A 100 31.92 -30.61 34.98
C GLY A 100 31.74 -29.08 35.09
N GLN A 101 31.67 -28.55 36.30
CA GLN A 101 31.05 -27.27 36.67
C GLN A 101 31.51 -26.03 35.87
N ALA A 102 30.56 -25.24 35.33
CA ALA A 102 30.78 -23.93 34.70
C ALA A 102 29.86 -22.84 35.29
N LYS A 103 30.34 -21.58 35.26
CA LYS A 103 29.87 -20.40 36.01
C LYS A 103 29.04 -19.44 35.11
N PRO A 104 28.04 -18.68 35.62
CA PRO A 104 27.20 -17.83 34.79
C PRO A 104 27.73 -16.39 34.63
N ILE A 105 27.45 -15.77 33.48
CA ILE A 105 27.65 -14.33 33.18
C ILE A 105 26.26 -13.67 33.04
N GLY A 106 26.06 -12.54 33.73
CA GLY A 106 24.81 -11.77 33.71
C GLY A 106 24.80 -10.67 32.63
N PRO A 107 23.62 -10.10 32.32
CA PRO A 107 23.48 -9.04 31.32
C PRO A 107 23.46 -7.66 31.96
N ASP A 108 24.05 -6.67 31.30
CA ASP A 108 23.64 -5.27 31.43
C ASP A 108 23.88 -4.54 30.10
N ALA A 109 22.84 -3.86 29.62
CA ALA A 109 22.95 -2.86 28.55
C ALA A 109 22.09 -1.66 28.94
N THR A 110 22.77 -0.58 29.35
CA THR A 110 22.21 0.74 29.63
C THR A 110 22.15 1.59 28.35
N SER A 111 21.14 2.44 28.27
CA SER A 111 20.90 3.38 27.17
C SER A 111 21.94 4.50 27.14
N VAL A 112 22.49 4.81 25.95
CA VAL A 112 23.41 5.94 25.72
C VAL A 112 22.67 7.07 24.99
N ALA A 113 22.83 8.31 25.46
CA ALA A 113 22.38 9.52 24.77
C ALA A 113 23.39 9.91 23.67
N LEU A 114 22.88 10.30 22.50
CA LEU A 114 23.70 10.66 21.34
C LEU A 114 24.41 12.00 21.53
N ALA A 115 25.74 11.98 21.55
CA ALA A 115 26.59 13.17 21.56
C ALA A 115 27.06 13.61 20.14
N ALA A 116 26.76 12.82 19.10
CA ALA A 116 27.15 13.05 17.71
C ALA A 116 25.95 12.92 16.76
N ALA A 117 26.05 13.52 15.57
CA ALA A 117 25.04 13.37 14.52
C ALA A 117 24.84 11.88 14.18
N LEU A 118 23.59 11.47 14.08
CA LEU A 118 23.18 10.08 13.90
C LEU A 118 22.68 9.86 12.47
N ASP A 119 23.29 8.93 11.75
CA ASP A 119 22.79 8.46 10.45
C ASP A 119 21.54 7.59 10.64
N LEU A 120 20.38 8.10 10.22
CA LEU A 120 19.08 7.42 10.29
C LEU A 120 18.90 6.37 9.18
N THR A 121 19.80 6.36 8.21
CA THR A 121 19.83 5.47 7.05
C THR A 121 20.97 4.44 7.11
N ALA A 122 21.76 4.43 8.19
CA ALA A 122 22.84 3.48 8.39
C ALA A 122 22.35 2.03 8.20
N GLY A 123 23.07 1.26 7.36
CA GLY A 123 22.73 -0.12 7.03
C GLY A 123 21.61 -0.28 5.98
N ARG A 124 21.14 0.80 5.34
CA ARG A 124 20.13 0.78 4.26
C ARG A 124 20.76 1.16 2.92
N GLU A 125 21.20 0.14 2.19
CA GLU A 125 21.88 0.32 0.91
C GLU A 125 20.98 0.97 -0.17
N GLY A 126 21.37 2.18 -0.63
CA GLY A 126 20.64 2.97 -1.62
C GLY A 126 19.60 3.95 -1.06
N ALA A 127 19.43 4.03 0.26
CA ALA A 127 18.54 5.02 0.87
C ALA A 127 19.15 6.45 0.76
N PRO A 128 18.35 7.49 0.43
CA PRO A 128 18.83 8.86 0.45
C PRO A 128 19.31 9.27 1.84
N SER A 129 20.54 9.80 1.94
CA SER A 129 21.18 10.17 3.22
C SER A 129 20.28 11.05 4.10
N LEU A 130 20.14 10.67 5.37
CA LEU A 130 19.38 11.42 6.37
C LEU A 130 20.04 11.30 7.74
N TRP A 131 20.28 12.46 8.37
CA TRP A 131 20.95 12.58 9.66
C TRP A 131 20.05 13.28 10.69
N LEU A 132 20.09 12.80 11.93
CA LEU A 132 19.58 13.50 13.10
C LEU A 132 20.74 14.21 13.81
N LEU A 133 20.70 15.53 13.86
CA LEU A 133 21.72 16.35 14.48
C LEU A 133 21.58 16.38 16.02
N PRO A 134 22.63 16.75 16.78
CA PRO A 134 22.57 16.79 18.24
C PRO A 134 21.47 17.69 18.81
N ASP A 135 21.15 18.80 18.12
CA ASP A 135 20.06 19.72 18.48
C ASP A 135 18.66 19.17 18.15
N GLY A 136 18.59 18.05 17.43
CA GLY A 136 17.37 17.39 17.00
C GLY A 136 16.93 17.70 15.58
N ALA A 137 17.56 18.64 14.87
CA ALA A 137 17.20 18.94 13.49
C ALA A 137 17.60 17.81 12.52
N PHE A 138 16.89 17.71 11.39
CA PHE A 138 17.27 16.81 10.31
C PHE A 138 18.21 17.48 9.30
N ALA A 139 19.16 16.72 8.77
CA ALA A 139 20.05 17.17 7.69
C ALA A 139 20.31 16.06 6.67
N VAL A 140 20.72 16.45 5.46
CA VAL A 140 21.13 15.50 4.41
C VAL A 140 22.57 15.03 4.58
N GLU A 141 23.37 15.77 5.33
CA GLU A 141 24.77 15.51 5.66
C GLU A 141 25.04 15.98 7.10
N PRO A 142 26.07 15.45 7.79
CA PRO A 142 26.48 15.96 9.10
C PRO A 142 26.95 17.40 9.00
N GLY A 143 26.27 18.34 9.68
CA GLY A 143 26.58 19.77 9.56
C GLY A 143 25.67 20.67 10.40
N PRO A 144 25.71 22.00 10.19
CA PRO A 144 24.78 22.92 10.84
C PRO A 144 23.33 22.63 10.39
N PRO A 145 22.33 22.87 11.28
CA PRO A 145 20.94 22.60 10.96
C PRO A 145 20.45 23.48 9.80
N PRO A 146 19.86 22.90 8.75
CA PRO A 146 19.28 23.69 7.67
C PRO A 146 17.96 24.34 8.13
N HIS A 147 17.69 25.54 7.64
CA HIS A 147 16.53 26.37 8.00
C HIS A 147 15.82 26.91 6.75
N GLY A 148 14.60 27.44 6.91
CA GLY A 148 13.82 27.99 5.81
C GLY A 148 13.61 26.97 4.69
N LEU A 149 13.80 27.40 3.44
CA LEU A 149 13.66 26.52 2.26
C LEU A 149 14.77 25.45 2.18
N ASP A 150 15.96 25.73 2.72
CA ASP A 150 17.10 24.79 2.69
C ASP A 150 16.85 23.55 3.57
N ALA A 151 15.91 23.65 4.52
CA ALA A 151 15.45 22.49 5.31
C ALA A 151 14.61 21.50 4.48
N GLY A 152 14.11 21.91 3.32
CA GLY A 152 13.18 21.16 2.49
C GLY A 152 13.65 19.74 2.15
N PRO A 153 14.86 19.54 1.57
CA PRO A 153 15.36 18.20 1.24
C PRO A 153 15.47 17.27 2.45
N ALA A 154 15.92 17.80 3.59
CA ALA A 154 16.04 17.02 4.83
C ALA A 154 14.66 16.64 5.40
N LEU A 155 13.71 17.58 5.42
CA LEU A 155 12.34 17.33 5.88
C LEU A 155 11.60 16.34 4.98
N VAL A 156 11.75 16.43 3.66
CA VAL A 156 11.15 15.46 2.71
C VAL A 156 11.70 14.06 2.95
N ARG A 157 13.03 13.92 3.08
CA ARG A 157 13.65 12.62 3.41
C ARG A 157 13.19 12.11 4.78
N ALA A 158 13.05 12.99 5.76
CA ALA A 158 12.55 12.64 7.09
C ALA A 158 11.07 12.22 7.07
N ALA A 159 10.22 12.89 6.30
CA ALA A 159 8.81 12.55 6.15
C ALA A 159 8.64 11.17 5.48
N ARG A 160 9.41 10.90 4.43
CA ARG A 160 9.50 9.57 3.78
C ARG A 160 10.01 8.51 4.74
N TRP A 161 11.11 8.80 5.43
CA TRP A 161 11.70 7.90 6.41
C TRP A 161 10.72 7.58 7.55
N ALA A 162 10.06 8.60 8.12
CA ALA A 162 9.08 8.43 9.19
C ALA A 162 7.89 7.58 8.73
N SER A 163 7.35 7.87 7.54
CA SER A 163 6.20 7.15 6.96
C SER A 163 6.53 5.70 6.55
N SER A 164 7.79 5.39 6.26
CA SER A 164 8.23 4.02 5.98
C SER A 164 8.26 3.10 7.22
N ARG A 165 8.14 3.65 8.43
CA ARG A 165 8.26 2.89 9.69
C ARG A 165 6.88 2.42 10.16
N ARG A 166 6.82 1.18 10.68
CA ARG A 166 5.62 0.60 11.31
C ARG A 166 5.17 1.35 12.58
N THR A 167 6.06 2.12 13.19
CA THR A 167 5.80 2.90 14.41
C THR A 167 5.61 4.38 14.07
N THR A 168 4.50 4.96 14.53
CA THR A 168 4.10 6.34 14.20
C THR A 168 4.76 7.41 15.08
N THR A 169 5.90 7.12 15.71
CA THR A 169 6.44 7.86 16.85
C THR A 169 7.99 7.93 16.86
N PHE A 170 8.57 8.86 17.62
CA PHE A 170 10.02 9.11 17.72
C PHE A 170 10.66 8.59 19.02
N GLU A 171 9.90 7.92 19.87
CA GLU A 171 10.35 7.23 21.08
C GLU A 171 11.33 6.09 20.77
N ARG A 172 11.35 5.60 19.53
CA ARG A 172 12.33 4.65 19.02
C ARG A 172 12.70 4.99 17.58
N LEU A 173 13.99 5.26 17.32
CA LEU A 173 14.45 5.62 15.97
C LEU A 173 14.68 4.38 15.11
N PHE A 174 15.27 3.33 15.70
CA PHE A 174 15.55 2.06 15.04
C PHE A 174 14.73 0.94 15.69
N PRO A 175 13.71 0.38 15.02
CA PRO A 175 13.03 -0.80 15.54
C PRO A 175 14.01 -1.99 15.61
N PRO A 176 13.76 -2.99 16.48
CA PRO A 176 14.56 -4.21 16.52
C PRO A 176 14.67 -4.83 15.13
N SER A 177 15.86 -5.30 14.76
CA SER A 177 16.04 -6.01 13.49
C SER A 177 15.23 -7.31 13.53
N ALA A 178 14.36 -7.50 12.53
CA ALA A 178 13.64 -8.77 12.36
C ALA A 178 14.59 -9.89 11.91
N PHE A 179 15.71 -9.55 11.26
CA PHE A 179 16.66 -10.51 10.68
C PHE A 179 17.87 -10.77 11.58
N HIS A 180 18.20 -9.83 12.47
CA HIS A 180 19.30 -9.93 13.43
C HIS A 180 18.82 -9.60 14.85
N PRO A 181 17.87 -10.37 15.41
CA PRO A 181 17.36 -10.14 16.76
C PRO A 181 18.38 -10.52 17.85
N ASP A 182 19.54 -11.07 17.50
CA ASP A 182 20.69 -11.24 18.39
C ASP A 182 21.44 -9.92 18.63
N GLU A 183 21.38 -8.98 17.69
CA GLU A 183 22.09 -7.70 17.83
C GLU A 183 21.51 -6.89 19.00
N PRO A 184 22.34 -6.14 19.74
CA PRO A 184 21.85 -5.26 20.80
C PRO A 184 20.78 -4.31 20.26
N LEU A 185 19.73 -4.09 21.06
CA LEU A 185 18.76 -3.05 20.72
C LEU A 185 19.48 -1.73 20.63
N ARG A 186 19.27 -1.03 19.53
CA ARG A 186 19.70 0.35 19.33
C ARG A 186 18.88 1.26 20.27
N PRO A 187 19.46 1.79 21.37
CA PRO A 187 18.72 2.56 22.36
C PRO A 187 18.38 3.99 21.89
N GLU A 188 18.86 4.39 20.70
CA GLU A 188 18.70 5.72 20.15
C GLU A 188 17.21 6.08 20.02
N ARG A 189 16.84 7.15 20.72
CA ARG A 189 15.52 7.79 20.69
C ARG A 189 15.69 9.29 20.55
N LEU A 190 14.67 9.98 20.05
CA LEU A 190 14.62 11.42 20.16
C LEU A 190 14.38 11.80 21.63
N THR A 191 15.03 12.85 22.11
CA THR A 191 14.74 13.43 23.45
C THR A 191 13.74 14.58 23.34
N ALA A 192 13.04 14.92 24.43
CA ALA A 192 12.15 16.08 24.45
C ALA A 192 12.89 17.39 24.13
N ALA A 193 14.16 17.53 24.54
CA ALA A 193 14.99 18.68 24.19
C ALA A 193 15.28 18.75 22.68
N GLN A 194 15.59 17.61 22.05
CA GLN A 194 15.79 17.55 20.59
C GLN A 194 14.49 17.78 19.81
N ALA A 195 13.34 17.43 20.39
CA ALA A 195 12.04 17.75 19.79
C ALA A 195 11.85 19.27 19.58
N GLU A 196 12.40 20.11 20.46
CA GLU A 196 12.35 21.58 20.31
C GLU A 196 13.20 22.09 19.13
N GLY A 197 14.36 21.48 18.86
CA GLY A 197 15.16 21.81 17.65
C GLY A 197 14.43 21.40 16.37
N LEU A 198 13.79 20.24 16.39
CA LEU A 198 12.92 19.75 15.33
C LEU A 198 11.72 20.68 15.07
N LEU A 199 11.08 21.17 16.14
CA LEU A 199 10.01 22.17 16.06
C LEU A 199 10.50 23.49 15.47
N THR A 200 11.69 23.94 15.87
CA THR A 200 12.32 25.15 15.32
C THR A 200 12.57 25.02 13.83
N GLN A 201 13.10 23.89 13.39
CA GLN A 201 13.32 23.60 11.97
C GLN A 201 12.00 23.58 11.19
N ALA A 202 11.00 22.83 11.66
CA ALA A 202 9.70 22.72 11.00
C ALA A 202 8.99 24.09 10.92
N ARG A 203 9.03 24.89 12.00
CA ARG A 203 8.47 26.25 12.05
C ARG A 203 9.14 27.17 11.03
N SER A 204 10.46 27.14 10.96
CA SER A 204 11.24 27.94 10.01
C SER A 204 10.91 27.58 8.57
N ALA A 205 10.83 26.28 8.26
CA ALA A 205 10.46 25.80 6.93
C ALA A 205 9.02 26.16 6.54
N LEU A 206 8.05 25.99 7.45
CA LEU A 206 6.65 26.38 7.22
C LEU A 206 6.49 27.88 6.97
N ALA A 207 7.24 28.72 7.70
CA ALA A 207 7.20 30.16 7.50
C ALA A 207 7.76 30.57 6.13
N ALA A 208 8.87 29.98 5.69
CA ALA A 208 9.49 30.28 4.39
C ALA A 208 8.65 29.75 3.22
N ALA A 209 8.11 28.54 3.36
CA ALA A 209 7.32 27.88 2.33
C ALA A 209 5.81 28.21 2.40
N GLY A 210 5.38 29.23 3.16
CA GLY A 210 3.96 29.54 3.37
C GLY A 210 3.20 29.84 2.06
N ALA A 211 1.92 29.46 1.98
CA ALA A 211 1.10 29.60 0.76
C ALA A 211 0.97 31.05 0.23
N THR A 212 1.30 32.06 1.04
CA THR A 212 1.25 33.48 0.67
C THR A 212 2.60 34.08 0.31
N THR A 213 3.71 33.34 0.46
CA THR A 213 5.07 33.83 0.21
C THR A 213 5.37 33.95 -1.29
N ASP A 214 6.34 34.80 -1.65
CA ASP A 214 6.74 34.96 -3.04
C ASP A 214 7.38 33.68 -3.61
N ASP A 215 8.06 32.90 -2.79
CA ASP A 215 8.65 31.62 -3.20
C ASP A 215 7.57 30.58 -3.53
N ALA A 216 6.49 30.52 -2.75
CA ALA A 216 5.34 29.67 -3.07
C ALA A 216 4.61 30.10 -4.35
N ARG A 217 4.69 31.38 -4.75
CA ARG A 217 4.15 31.81 -6.05
C ARG A 217 5.05 31.43 -7.23
N LYS A 218 6.37 31.40 -7.02
CA LYS A 218 7.36 31.01 -8.04
C LYS A 218 7.35 29.51 -8.29
N ASP A 219 7.31 28.71 -7.23
CA ASP A 219 7.23 27.25 -7.31
C ASP A 219 6.22 26.71 -6.28
N PRO A 220 4.92 26.70 -6.64
CA PRO A 220 3.85 26.25 -5.75
C PRO A 220 4.00 24.79 -5.32
N THR A 221 4.53 23.92 -6.19
CA THR A 221 4.66 22.49 -5.92
C THR A 221 5.78 22.22 -4.92
N ALA A 222 6.97 22.80 -5.12
CA ALA A 222 8.08 22.61 -4.19
C ALA A 222 7.78 23.22 -2.82
N ALA A 223 7.17 24.42 -2.77
CA ALA A 223 6.77 25.02 -1.50
C ALA A 223 5.72 24.16 -0.76
N ALA A 224 4.72 23.64 -1.47
CA ALA A 224 3.72 22.76 -0.87
C ALA A 224 4.31 21.41 -0.42
N GLN A 225 5.32 20.89 -1.12
CA GLN A 225 6.07 19.69 -0.72
C GLN A 225 6.77 19.88 0.63
N ILE A 226 7.40 21.04 0.84
CA ILE A 226 8.05 21.38 2.12
C ILE A 226 7.01 21.48 3.24
N ARG A 227 5.87 22.14 2.99
CA ARG A 227 4.78 22.24 3.98
C ARG A 227 4.21 20.87 4.35
N SER A 228 4.01 19.99 3.35
CA SER A 228 3.59 18.60 3.55
C SER A 228 4.59 17.80 4.38
N ALA A 229 5.89 17.93 4.09
CA ALA A 229 6.93 17.19 4.79
C ALA A 229 7.05 17.63 6.27
N ALA A 230 7.04 18.94 6.51
CA ALA A 230 7.01 19.49 7.86
C ALA A 230 5.78 19.01 8.64
N LEU A 231 4.60 19.02 8.01
CA LEU A 231 3.35 18.52 8.58
C LEU A 231 3.44 17.04 9.01
N THR A 232 4.03 16.16 8.19
CA THR A 232 4.24 14.75 8.54
C THR A 232 5.13 14.60 9.77
N VAL A 233 6.22 15.36 9.85
CA VAL A 233 7.13 15.34 11.01
C VAL A 233 6.42 15.81 12.28
N LEU A 234 5.65 16.90 12.20
CA LEU A 234 4.85 17.41 13.32
C LEU A 234 3.82 16.38 13.80
N SER A 235 3.14 15.68 12.89
CA SER A 235 2.19 14.62 13.23
C SER A 235 2.82 13.46 14.02
N HIS A 236 4.07 13.10 13.71
CA HIS A 236 4.81 12.08 14.46
C HIS A 236 5.27 12.58 15.84
N LEU A 237 5.62 13.88 15.98
CA LEU A 237 5.88 14.49 17.29
C LEU A 237 4.63 14.45 18.16
N VAL A 238 3.46 14.81 17.61
CA VAL A 238 2.18 14.73 18.34
C VAL A 238 1.92 13.30 18.82
N ALA A 239 2.08 12.29 17.96
CA ALA A 239 1.87 10.89 18.31
C ALA A 239 2.80 10.42 19.44
N THR A 240 4.03 10.94 19.51
CA THR A 240 5.07 10.49 20.46
C THR A 240 4.64 10.72 21.91
N ALA A 241 3.83 11.75 22.18
CA ALA A 241 3.29 12.04 23.51
C ALA A 241 2.38 10.92 24.08
N LEU A 242 1.87 10.01 23.23
CA LEU A 242 1.12 8.82 23.68
C LEU A 242 2.01 7.75 24.33
N ARG A 243 3.29 7.75 23.98
CA ARG A 243 4.28 6.77 24.44
C ARG A 243 5.25 7.37 25.45
N ASP A 244 5.53 8.66 25.34
CA ASP A 244 6.45 9.39 26.23
C ASP A 244 5.84 10.73 26.68
N PRO A 245 5.37 10.85 27.93
CA PRO A 245 4.78 12.09 28.45
C PRO A 245 5.72 13.30 28.46
N GLU A 246 7.05 13.11 28.42
CA GLU A 246 8.01 14.23 28.35
C GLU A 246 7.83 15.07 27.08
N PHE A 247 7.26 14.47 26.03
CA PHE A 247 6.99 15.13 24.76
C PHE A 247 5.73 15.99 24.76
N ARG A 248 4.96 16.06 25.85
CA ARG A 248 3.67 16.78 25.88
C ARG A 248 3.78 18.22 25.40
N ALA A 249 4.76 18.97 25.91
CA ALA A 249 4.97 20.37 25.52
C ALA A 249 5.29 20.51 24.02
N ALA A 250 6.18 19.67 23.51
CA ALA A 250 6.54 19.65 22.10
C ALA A 250 5.35 19.23 21.21
N ALA A 251 4.54 18.27 21.66
CA ALA A 251 3.34 17.82 20.96
C ALA A 251 2.25 18.89 20.90
N ASP A 252 2.06 19.66 21.97
CA ASP A 252 1.11 20.79 21.97
C ASP A 252 1.55 21.90 20.99
N GLN A 253 2.85 22.22 20.98
CA GLN A 253 3.41 23.14 19.99
C GLN A 253 3.29 22.61 18.55
N ALA A 254 3.53 21.31 18.34
CA ALA A 254 3.38 20.68 17.04
C ALA A 254 1.93 20.73 16.54
N ALA A 255 0.96 20.40 17.40
CA ALA A 255 -0.46 20.51 17.07
C ALA A 255 -0.86 21.95 16.73
N ALA A 256 -0.37 22.94 17.50
CA ALA A 256 -0.61 24.36 17.21
C ALA A 256 -0.07 24.78 15.84
N LEU A 257 1.13 24.31 15.44
CA LEU A 257 1.68 24.54 14.10
C LEU A 257 0.84 23.85 13.00
N MET A 258 0.32 22.65 13.26
CA MET A 258 -0.57 21.96 12.33
C MET A 258 -1.89 22.73 12.14
N PHE A 259 -2.50 23.23 13.22
CA PHE A 259 -3.69 24.09 13.12
C PHE A 259 -3.39 25.42 12.41
N ALA A 260 -2.23 26.02 12.67
CA ALA A 260 -1.81 27.24 11.99
C ALA A 260 -1.62 27.01 10.48
N LEU A 261 -1.07 25.86 10.07
CA LEU A 261 -1.01 25.46 8.67
C LEU A 261 -2.42 25.36 8.06
N VAL A 262 -3.36 24.68 8.73
CA VAL A 262 -4.77 24.58 8.26
C VAL A 262 -5.41 25.95 8.03
N ALA A 263 -5.14 26.91 8.94
CA ALA A 263 -5.68 28.27 8.83
C ALA A 263 -5.00 29.12 7.75
N SER A 264 -3.69 28.92 7.53
CA SER A 264 -2.89 29.71 6.59
C SER A 264 -2.84 29.15 5.17
N GLU A 265 -3.28 27.89 4.95
CA GLU A 265 -3.37 27.25 3.64
C GLU A 265 -4.55 27.82 2.83
N THR A 266 -4.44 29.10 2.46
CA THR A 266 -5.42 29.89 1.71
C THR A 266 -4.72 30.76 0.65
N GLY A 267 -5.43 31.16 -0.41
CA GLY A 267 -4.88 31.98 -1.49
C GLY A 267 -4.41 31.18 -2.73
N PRO A 268 -3.79 31.84 -3.71
CA PRO A 268 -3.55 31.27 -5.05
C PRO A 268 -2.49 30.16 -5.11
N ALA A 269 -1.56 30.09 -4.15
CA ALA A 269 -0.59 28.99 -4.04
C ALA A 269 -0.93 28.00 -2.89
N ALA A 270 -2.15 28.09 -2.35
CA ALA A 270 -2.66 27.10 -1.41
C ALA A 270 -2.98 25.80 -2.14
N VAL A 271 -2.76 24.68 -1.44
CA VAL A 271 -3.08 23.35 -1.94
C VAL A 271 -4.22 22.79 -1.08
N PRO A 272 -5.48 22.78 -1.58
CA PRO A 272 -6.63 22.28 -0.82
C PRO A 272 -6.42 20.86 -0.27
N ALA A 273 -5.75 20.00 -1.03
CA ALA A 273 -5.39 18.65 -0.60
C ALA A 273 -4.47 18.64 0.63
N LEU A 274 -3.52 19.59 0.75
CA LEU A 274 -2.64 19.71 1.90
C LEU A 274 -3.39 20.19 3.14
N ARG A 275 -4.32 21.15 2.97
CA ARG A 275 -5.21 21.58 4.06
C ARG A 275 -6.05 20.42 4.58
N ALA A 276 -6.63 19.64 3.67
CA ALA A 276 -7.40 18.45 4.03
C ALA A 276 -6.55 17.41 4.76
N HIS A 277 -5.34 17.13 4.26
CA HIS A 277 -4.38 16.22 4.89
C HIS A 277 -4.02 16.66 6.32
N ALA A 278 -3.76 17.94 6.54
CA ALA A 278 -3.45 18.47 7.86
C ALA A 278 -4.60 18.23 8.86
N ILE A 279 -5.85 18.46 8.45
CA ILE A 279 -7.05 18.19 9.25
C ILE A 279 -7.18 16.68 9.55
N GLN A 280 -6.88 15.82 8.57
CA GLN A 280 -6.92 14.37 8.75
C GLN A 280 -5.86 13.89 9.73
N LEU A 281 -4.61 14.34 9.62
CA LEU A 281 -3.56 13.99 10.59
C LEU A 281 -3.94 14.46 12.00
N LEU A 282 -4.48 15.68 12.15
CA LEU A 282 -5.00 16.15 13.45
C LEU A 282 -6.10 15.22 14.00
N SER A 283 -7.03 14.78 13.15
CA SER A 283 -8.08 13.83 13.52
C SER A 283 -7.51 12.47 13.95
N MET A 284 -6.57 11.91 13.17
CA MET A 284 -5.90 10.65 13.47
C MET A 284 -5.11 10.72 14.79
N ARG A 285 -4.54 11.90 15.10
CA ARG A 285 -3.80 12.14 16.33
C ARG A 285 -4.68 12.60 17.50
N ALA A 286 -6.00 12.59 17.36
CA ALA A 286 -6.94 13.00 18.40
C ALA A 286 -6.68 12.41 19.81
N PRO A 287 -6.25 11.13 19.98
CA PRO A 287 -5.90 10.60 21.30
C PRO A 287 -4.74 11.34 21.98
N ALA A 288 -3.82 11.89 21.18
CA ALA A 288 -2.64 12.62 21.64
C ALA A 288 -2.86 14.13 21.78
N LEU A 289 -4.03 14.65 21.38
CA LEU A 289 -4.38 16.06 21.49
C LEU A 289 -4.98 16.38 22.86
N THR A 290 -4.86 17.66 23.27
CA THR A 290 -5.62 18.21 24.40
C THR A 290 -7.13 18.11 24.12
N ALA A 291 -7.95 18.22 25.16
CA ALA A 291 -9.40 18.17 24.99
C ALA A 291 -9.93 19.29 24.07
N ALA A 292 -9.37 20.50 24.18
CA ALA A 292 -9.73 21.64 23.35
C ALA A 292 -9.32 21.41 21.89
N ASP A 293 -8.07 20.99 21.66
CA ASP A 293 -7.55 20.71 20.31
C ASP A 293 -8.29 19.54 19.65
N ARG A 294 -8.69 18.53 20.42
CA ARG A 294 -9.50 17.43 19.91
C ARG A 294 -10.85 17.91 19.39
N GLU A 295 -11.50 18.82 20.09
CA GLU A 295 -12.78 19.38 19.64
C GLU A 295 -12.59 20.29 18.43
N LEU A 296 -11.51 21.08 18.38
CA LEU A 296 -11.14 21.86 17.20
C LEU A 296 -10.85 20.96 15.98
N ALA A 297 -10.10 19.87 16.15
CA ALA A 297 -9.85 18.92 15.07
C ALA A 297 -11.16 18.29 14.56
N ARG A 298 -12.09 17.94 15.45
CA ARG A 298 -13.42 17.45 15.05
C ARG A 298 -14.24 18.49 14.29
N SER A 299 -14.23 19.75 14.71
CA SER A 299 -14.95 20.81 14.00
C SER A 299 -14.35 21.07 12.62
N LEU A 300 -13.03 21.01 12.49
CA LEU A 300 -12.34 21.12 11.20
C LEU A 300 -12.67 19.94 10.27
N VAL A 301 -12.75 18.71 10.79
CA VAL A 301 -13.21 17.55 10.00
C VAL A 301 -14.63 17.78 9.48
N ARG A 302 -15.53 18.34 10.30
CA ARG A 302 -16.87 18.72 9.83
C ARG A 302 -16.81 19.79 8.74
N SER A 303 -15.83 20.70 8.79
CA SER A 303 -15.63 21.74 7.76
C SER A 303 -15.06 21.22 6.42
N LEU A 304 -14.54 19.99 6.36
CA LEU A 304 -14.10 19.38 5.10
C LEU A 304 -15.26 18.98 4.19
N VAL A 305 -16.48 18.95 4.73
CA VAL A 305 -17.68 18.61 3.99
C VAL A 305 -18.65 19.77 4.07
N ARG A 306 -19.19 20.20 2.93
CA ARG A 306 -20.32 21.14 2.93
C ARG A 306 -21.49 20.47 3.63
N GLU A 307 -22.18 21.19 4.51
CA GLU A 307 -23.36 20.67 5.21
C GLU A 307 -24.55 20.46 4.24
N ALA A 308 -24.62 21.32 3.22
CA ALA A 308 -25.62 21.30 2.17
C ALA A 308 -25.02 21.82 0.84
N PRO A 309 -25.65 21.53 -0.32
CA PRO A 309 -25.39 22.26 -1.55
C PRO A 309 -25.50 23.78 -1.34
N PRO A 310 -24.69 24.60 -2.03
CA PRO A 310 -24.65 26.04 -1.83
C PRO A 310 -25.81 26.74 -2.55
N TYR A 311 -27.05 26.45 -2.13
CA TYR A 311 -28.29 26.84 -2.80
C TYR A 311 -28.37 28.33 -3.14
N ASP A 312 -27.87 29.19 -2.25
CA ASP A 312 -27.93 30.64 -2.43
C ASP A 312 -27.03 31.17 -3.55
N THR A 313 -26.13 30.31 -4.05
CA THR A 313 -25.20 30.62 -5.15
C THR A 313 -25.59 29.97 -6.48
N LEU A 314 -26.69 29.21 -6.53
CA LEU A 314 -27.14 28.49 -7.74
C LEU A 314 -28.17 29.34 -8.52
N PRO A 315 -27.79 30.01 -9.62
CA PRO A 315 -28.71 30.87 -10.35
C PRO A 315 -29.57 30.09 -11.36
N GLY A 316 -30.77 30.62 -11.61
CA GLY A 316 -31.61 30.26 -12.76
C GLY A 316 -32.09 28.81 -12.79
N PRO A 317 -32.51 28.31 -13.98
CA PRO A 317 -32.97 26.93 -14.10
C PRO A 317 -31.82 25.96 -13.83
N TRP A 318 -32.06 24.98 -12.97
CA TRP A 318 -31.05 23.98 -12.64
C TRP A 318 -30.99 22.94 -13.76
N ARG A 319 -29.83 22.84 -14.41
CA ARG A 319 -29.58 21.87 -15.49
C ARG A 319 -28.77 20.71 -14.94
N PHE A 320 -29.24 19.49 -15.17
CA PHE A 320 -28.53 18.26 -14.86
C PHE A 320 -28.26 17.50 -16.14
N ALA A 321 -27.06 16.92 -16.26
CA ALA A 321 -26.76 15.99 -17.34
C ALA A 321 -27.00 14.56 -16.86
N MET A 322 -27.68 13.72 -17.65
CA MET A 322 -27.75 12.28 -17.42
C MET A 322 -26.92 11.56 -18.48
N CYS A 323 -25.91 10.83 -18.01
CA CYS A 323 -24.95 10.10 -18.81
C CYS A 323 -25.11 8.59 -18.57
N SER A 324 -25.92 7.95 -19.41
CA SER A 324 -26.35 6.56 -19.20
C SER A 324 -25.65 5.58 -20.13
N ALA A 325 -25.40 4.33 -19.72
CA ALA A 325 -25.01 3.29 -20.68
C ALA A 325 -26.03 3.23 -21.83
N ARG A 326 -25.56 2.92 -23.06
CA ARG A 326 -26.44 2.84 -24.25
C ARG A 326 -27.64 1.91 -24.01
N ASP A 327 -27.42 0.82 -23.30
CA ASP A 327 -28.44 -0.20 -23.04
C ASP A 327 -29.44 0.22 -21.94
N PHE A 328 -29.14 1.29 -21.19
CA PHE A 328 -30.00 1.82 -20.12
C PHE A 328 -30.76 3.07 -20.55
N HIS A 329 -30.13 3.90 -21.38
CA HIS A 329 -30.56 5.27 -21.69
C HIS A 329 -32.05 5.38 -22.03
N GLU A 330 -32.54 4.59 -22.99
CA GLU A 330 -33.94 4.63 -23.42
C GLU A 330 -34.90 4.25 -22.29
N GLY A 331 -34.58 3.18 -21.54
CA GLY A 331 -35.39 2.75 -20.41
C GLY A 331 -35.40 3.75 -19.26
N GLU A 332 -34.29 4.47 -19.02
CA GLU A 332 -34.25 5.53 -18.00
C GLU A 332 -35.12 6.71 -18.35
N VAL A 333 -35.06 7.17 -19.61
CA VAL A 333 -35.93 8.25 -20.07
C VAL A 333 -37.40 7.86 -19.92
N ASP A 334 -37.76 6.63 -20.31
CA ASP A 334 -39.12 6.10 -20.14
C ASP A 334 -39.52 6.09 -18.65
N ILE A 335 -38.63 5.69 -17.73
CA ILE A 335 -38.90 5.72 -16.27
C ILE A 335 -39.14 7.16 -15.77
N PHE A 336 -38.33 8.14 -16.19
CA PHE A 336 -38.54 9.54 -15.78
C PHE A 336 -39.91 10.06 -16.22
N ILE A 337 -40.32 9.74 -17.44
CA ILE A 337 -41.61 10.18 -18.00
C ILE A 337 -42.77 9.44 -17.33
N ASP A 338 -42.75 8.11 -17.35
CA ASP A 338 -43.91 7.28 -17.00
C ASP A 338 -44.15 7.16 -15.50
N ARG A 339 -43.08 7.16 -14.69
CA ARG A 339 -43.15 6.96 -13.23
C ARG A 339 -43.03 8.25 -12.44
N TYR A 340 -42.25 9.20 -12.96
CA TYR A 340 -41.90 10.44 -12.26
C TYR A 340 -42.48 11.69 -12.91
N ASP A 341 -43.35 11.55 -13.92
CA ASP A 341 -44.08 12.62 -14.60
C ASP A 341 -43.17 13.71 -15.19
N PHE A 342 -41.94 13.37 -15.59
CA PHE A 342 -41.10 14.29 -16.35
C PHE A 342 -41.68 14.48 -17.75
N ARG A 343 -41.55 15.69 -18.29
CA ARG A 343 -42.04 16.01 -19.63
C ARG A 343 -40.88 16.23 -20.58
N GLU A 344 -40.83 15.49 -21.69
CA GLU A 344 -39.88 15.78 -22.77
C GLU A 344 -40.24 17.10 -23.47
N ILE A 345 -39.25 17.98 -23.62
CA ILE A 345 -39.39 19.31 -24.20
C ILE A 345 -38.32 19.54 -25.28
N ALA A 346 -38.55 20.52 -26.14
CA ALA A 346 -37.48 21.03 -27.00
C ALA A 346 -36.38 21.68 -26.15
N ALA A 347 -35.12 21.56 -26.59
CA ALA A 347 -33.99 22.18 -25.91
C ALA A 347 -34.24 23.70 -25.76
N PRO A 348 -34.29 24.24 -24.52
CA PRO A 348 -34.52 25.65 -24.29
C PRO A 348 -33.45 26.54 -24.94
N GLU A 349 -33.79 27.80 -25.21
CA GLU A 349 -32.82 28.76 -25.73
C GLU A 349 -31.61 28.91 -24.78
N GLY A 350 -30.40 28.93 -25.35
CA GLY A 350 -29.16 28.93 -24.56
C GLY A 350 -28.79 27.57 -23.94
N SER A 351 -29.40 26.48 -24.40
CA SER A 351 -28.97 25.12 -24.03
C SER A 351 -27.52 24.85 -24.43
N PRO A 352 -26.73 24.17 -23.58
CA PRO A 352 -25.37 23.76 -23.93
C PRO A 352 -25.38 22.78 -25.10
N ALA A 353 -24.34 22.86 -25.94
CA ALA A 353 -24.17 21.93 -27.04
C ALA A 353 -23.85 20.52 -26.51
N PRO A 354 -24.40 19.45 -27.10
CA PRO A 354 -23.98 18.10 -26.75
C PRO A 354 -22.51 17.85 -27.17
N PRO A 355 -21.84 16.87 -26.57
CA PRO A 355 -20.52 16.43 -27.02
C PRO A 355 -20.49 16.09 -28.52
N LYS A 356 -19.29 16.10 -29.12
CA LYS A 356 -19.02 16.16 -30.57
C LYS A 356 -19.76 15.15 -31.47
N TYR A 357 -20.39 14.13 -30.90
CA TYR A 357 -21.15 13.08 -31.59
C TYR A 357 -22.42 12.61 -30.84
N GLY A 358 -23.06 13.49 -30.05
CA GLY A 358 -24.27 13.19 -29.28
C GLY A 358 -25.41 14.18 -29.52
N THR A 359 -26.61 13.83 -29.04
CA THR A 359 -27.79 14.69 -28.94
C THR A 359 -28.39 14.56 -27.56
N TYR A 360 -28.88 15.67 -26.99
CA TYR A 360 -29.63 15.62 -25.73
C TYR A 360 -31.11 15.40 -25.99
N ARG A 361 -31.73 14.52 -25.20
CA ARG A 361 -33.16 14.53 -24.93
C ARG A 361 -33.37 15.35 -23.67
N VAL A 362 -34.20 16.39 -23.73
CA VAL A 362 -34.36 17.32 -22.60
C VAL A 362 -35.67 17.04 -21.90
N LEU A 363 -35.60 16.71 -20.62
CA LEU A 363 -36.76 16.43 -19.78
C LEU A 363 -36.92 17.54 -18.74
N GLU A 364 -38.13 18.03 -18.54
CA GLU A 364 -38.50 18.97 -17.48
C GLU A 364 -39.12 18.21 -16.30
N ALA A 365 -38.56 18.42 -15.11
CA ALA A 365 -39.08 17.83 -13.88
C ALA A 365 -40.45 18.43 -13.49
N PRO A 366 -41.32 17.67 -12.81
CA PRO A 366 -42.62 18.18 -12.34
C PRO A 366 -42.53 19.12 -11.13
N PHE A 367 -41.31 19.34 -10.61
CA PHE A 367 -41.04 20.22 -9.48
C PHE A 367 -40.09 21.36 -9.88
N ARG A 368 -40.08 22.41 -9.07
CA ARG A 368 -39.33 23.65 -9.32
C ARG A 368 -38.21 23.82 -8.30
N THR A 369 -37.20 24.60 -8.69
CA THR A 369 -36.16 25.05 -7.76
C THR A 369 -36.78 25.87 -6.61
N PRO A 370 -36.05 26.15 -5.52
CA PRO A 370 -36.54 27.02 -4.45
C PRO A 370 -36.89 28.44 -4.92
N SER A 371 -36.29 28.92 -6.02
CA SER A 371 -36.59 30.21 -6.66
C SER A 371 -37.80 30.17 -7.60
N GLY A 372 -38.37 28.99 -7.85
CA GLY A 372 -39.49 28.79 -8.78
C GLY A 372 -39.09 28.48 -10.22
N ASP A 373 -37.79 28.37 -10.51
CA ASP A 373 -37.25 28.06 -11.84
C ASP A 373 -37.41 26.58 -12.20
N PRO A 374 -37.38 26.21 -13.49
CA PRO A 374 -37.48 24.82 -13.90
C PRO A 374 -36.19 24.04 -13.59
N VAL A 375 -36.36 22.73 -13.36
CA VAL A 375 -35.27 21.75 -13.31
C VAL A 375 -35.30 20.95 -14.61
N TRP A 376 -34.18 20.93 -15.34
CA TRP A 376 -34.06 20.25 -16.63
C TRP A 376 -33.00 19.14 -16.58
N LEU A 377 -33.34 17.99 -17.16
CA LEU A 377 -32.44 16.86 -17.32
C LEU A 377 -32.08 16.70 -18.80
N TYR A 378 -30.81 16.86 -19.12
CA TYR A 378 -30.23 16.68 -20.44
C TYR A 378 -29.71 15.24 -20.53
N ALA A 379 -30.56 14.36 -21.02
CA ALA A 379 -30.31 12.94 -21.10
C ALA A 379 -29.56 12.59 -22.38
N ARG A 380 -28.47 11.83 -22.26
CA ARG A 380 -27.75 11.22 -23.39
C ARG A 380 -27.16 9.87 -23.03
N ALA A 381 -26.84 9.09 -24.06
CA ALA A 381 -25.96 7.95 -23.88
C ALA A 381 -24.52 8.40 -23.58
N ALA A 382 -23.92 7.77 -22.57
CA ALA A 382 -22.53 7.94 -22.16
C ALA A 382 -21.57 7.35 -23.20
N ARG A 383 -20.40 7.99 -23.30
CA ARG A 383 -19.22 7.48 -24.00
C ARG A 383 -18.01 7.71 -23.10
N PRO A 384 -17.02 6.82 -23.10
CA PRO A 384 -15.85 6.92 -22.22
C PRO A 384 -15.07 8.23 -22.36
N ASP A 385 -15.10 8.83 -23.56
CA ASP A 385 -14.22 9.94 -23.94
C ASP A 385 -14.83 11.32 -23.61
N ASP A 386 -16.14 11.38 -23.31
CA ASP A 386 -16.92 12.64 -23.30
C ASP A 386 -17.62 12.93 -21.96
N GLU A 387 -17.57 12.03 -20.98
CA GLU A 387 -18.35 12.11 -19.72
C GLU A 387 -17.93 13.20 -18.73
N ASN A 388 -16.72 13.72 -18.86
CA ASN A 388 -16.18 14.77 -17.99
C ASN A 388 -16.42 16.18 -18.54
N LEU A 389 -16.99 16.30 -19.74
CA LEU A 389 -17.22 17.59 -20.39
C LEU A 389 -18.30 18.40 -19.66
N GLU A 390 -19.38 17.75 -19.21
CA GLU A 390 -20.46 18.43 -18.47
C GLU A 390 -20.02 18.85 -17.06
N MET A 391 -19.04 18.17 -16.49
CA MET A 391 -18.37 18.63 -15.26
C MET A 391 -17.54 19.89 -15.49
N ALA A 392 -17.04 20.11 -16.70
CA ALA A 392 -16.30 21.31 -17.11
C ALA A 392 -17.18 22.44 -17.69
N ASP A 393 -18.47 22.21 -17.88
CA ASP A 393 -19.40 23.21 -18.40
C ASP A 393 -20.16 23.88 -17.24
N ALA A 394 -20.05 25.21 -17.14
CA ALA A 394 -20.70 26.00 -16.11
C ALA A 394 -22.24 26.00 -16.23
N ALA A 395 -22.80 25.59 -17.37
CA ALA A 395 -24.25 25.52 -17.58
C ALA A 395 -24.92 24.44 -16.73
N PHE A 396 -24.20 23.37 -16.35
CA PHE A 396 -24.73 22.27 -15.56
C PHE A 396 -24.49 22.47 -14.06
N VAL A 397 -25.51 22.22 -13.25
CA VAL A 397 -25.41 22.20 -11.77
C VAL A 397 -25.00 20.82 -11.27
N GLY A 398 -25.35 19.76 -12.01
CA GLY A 398 -24.99 18.42 -11.61
C GLY A 398 -25.02 17.39 -12.74
N VAL A 399 -24.50 16.21 -12.43
CA VAL A 399 -24.35 15.09 -13.37
C VAL A 399 -24.81 13.80 -12.71
N PHE A 400 -25.66 13.05 -13.42
CA PHE A 400 -26.06 11.70 -13.07
C PHE A 400 -25.37 10.71 -14.01
N ILE A 401 -24.59 9.80 -13.46
CA ILE A 401 -23.92 8.75 -14.22
C ILE A 401 -24.59 7.42 -13.84
N ASN A 402 -25.15 6.73 -14.84
CA ASN A 402 -25.66 5.37 -14.63
C ASN A 402 -25.21 4.41 -15.72
N ARG A 403 -24.28 3.51 -15.38
CA ARG A 403 -23.68 2.57 -16.34
C ARG A 403 -22.95 1.43 -15.65
N HIS A 404 -22.52 0.47 -16.46
CA HIS A 404 -21.53 -0.52 -16.04
C HIS A 404 -20.18 0.17 -15.76
N ALA A 405 -19.65 0.03 -14.55
CA ALA A 405 -18.33 0.58 -14.18
C ALA A 405 -17.16 -0.15 -14.87
N GLN A 406 -17.34 -1.42 -15.28
CA GLN A 406 -16.25 -2.30 -15.71
C GLN A 406 -15.04 -2.25 -14.74
N LEU A 407 -15.28 -2.51 -13.45
CA LEU A 407 -14.27 -2.39 -12.38
C LEU A 407 -13.62 -1.00 -12.28
N GLY A 408 -14.30 0.04 -12.74
CA GLY A 408 -13.78 1.40 -12.77
C GLY A 408 -12.82 1.69 -13.91
N ALA A 409 -12.62 0.77 -14.85
CA ALA A 409 -11.77 1.01 -16.02
C ALA A 409 -12.25 2.21 -16.86
N TYR A 410 -13.57 2.44 -16.90
CA TYR A 410 -14.13 3.61 -17.56
C TYR A 410 -13.81 4.89 -16.79
N ASP A 411 -14.06 4.93 -15.49
CA ASP A 411 -13.83 6.13 -14.67
C ASP A 411 -12.34 6.43 -14.51
N MET A 412 -11.46 5.42 -14.53
CA MET A 412 -10.01 5.59 -14.55
C MET A 412 -9.51 6.18 -15.88
N ARG A 413 -10.11 5.77 -17.02
CA ARG A 413 -9.83 6.41 -18.32
C ARG A 413 -10.39 7.83 -18.35
N ALA A 414 -11.59 8.06 -17.87
CA ALA A 414 -12.17 9.39 -17.79
C ALA A 414 -11.37 10.32 -16.88
N ALA A 415 -10.82 9.81 -15.77
CA ALA A 415 -9.93 10.56 -14.89
C ALA A 415 -8.60 10.98 -15.54
N THR A 416 -8.24 10.39 -16.69
CA THR A 416 -7.11 10.88 -17.50
C THR A 416 -7.45 12.13 -18.33
N ALA A 417 -8.73 12.49 -18.45
CA ALA A 417 -9.15 13.69 -19.15
C ALA A 417 -8.75 14.95 -18.37
N THR A 418 -8.20 15.95 -19.07
CA THR A 418 -7.75 17.22 -18.49
C THR A 418 -8.88 18.22 -18.21
N ALA A 419 -10.11 17.72 -17.98
CA ALA A 419 -11.28 18.55 -17.73
C ALA A 419 -11.19 19.16 -16.32
N ARG A 420 -11.27 20.49 -16.23
CA ARG A 420 -11.36 21.19 -14.94
C ARG A 420 -12.81 21.49 -14.63
N GLN A 421 -13.22 21.26 -13.37
CA GLN A 421 -14.55 21.62 -12.91
C GLN A 421 -14.85 23.10 -13.17
N ALA A 422 -16.06 23.41 -13.65
CA ALA A 422 -16.55 24.78 -13.76
C ALA A 422 -17.76 25.00 -12.85
N GLY A 423 -17.64 25.95 -11.91
CA GLY A 423 -18.71 26.27 -10.95
C GLY A 423 -18.99 25.15 -9.93
N TYR A 424 -20.11 25.25 -9.23
CA TYR A 424 -20.58 24.20 -8.33
C TYR A 424 -20.99 22.96 -9.12
N LYS A 425 -20.66 21.77 -8.59
CA LYS A 425 -21.08 20.49 -9.15
C LYS A 425 -21.55 19.55 -8.05
N ILE A 426 -22.71 18.95 -8.26
CA ILE A 426 -23.17 17.76 -7.55
C ILE A 426 -23.22 16.58 -8.51
N MET A 427 -22.58 15.47 -8.16
CA MET A 427 -22.56 14.27 -8.98
C MET A 427 -23.22 13.12 -8.24
N MET A 428 -24.08 12.37 -8.94
CA MET A 428 -24.56 11.07 -8.47
C MET A 428 -24.03 9.97 -9.38
N ASN A 429 -23.17 9.14 -8.82
CA ASN A 429 -22.53 8.03 -9.50
C ASN A 429 -23.21 6.70 -9.13
N ALA A 430 -24.06 6.19 -10.02
CA ALA A 430 -24.81 4.95 -9.89
C ALA A 430 -24.16 3.86 -10.77
N GLN A 431 -23.27 3.05 -10.20
CA GLN A 431 -22.54 2.04 -10.98
C GLN A 431 -22.23 0.78 -10.15
N CYS A 432 -21.87 -0.33 -10.82
CA CYS A 432 -21.47 -1.58 -10.19
C CYS A 432 -20.15 -1.56 -9.36
N ALA A 433 -19.50 -0.39 -9.24
CA ALA A 433 -18.31 -0.20 -8.41
C ALA A 433 -18.22 1.26 -7.90
N GLY A 434 -19.35 1.88 -7.54
CA GLY A 434 -19.44 3.32 -7.28
C GLY A 434 -18.46 3.85 -6.23
N LEU A 435 -18.23 3.10 -5.14
CA LEU A 435 -17.24 3.44 -4.12
C LEU A 435 -15.80 3.39 -4.66
N THR A 436 -15.48 2.38 -5.48
CA THR A 436 -14.17 2.22 -6.10
C THR A 436 -13.88 3.36 -7.08
N THR A 437 -14.89 3.80 -7.84
CA THR A 437 -14.73 4.83 -8.88
C THR A 437 -14.81 6.25 -8.34
N ARG A 438 -15.40 6.44 -7.15
CA ARG A 438 -15.43 7.72 -6.44
C ARG A 438 -14.06 8.36 -6.29
N PHE A 439 -13.01 7.58 -6.00
CA PHE A 439 -11.65 8.12 -5.79
C PHE A 439 -11.09 8.78 -7.04
N ALA A 440 -11.24 8.13 -8.19
CA ALA A 440 -10.81 8.67 -9.48
C ALA A 440 -11.57 9.96 -9.82
N ILE A 441 -12.89 9.99 -9.55
CA ILE A 441 -13.74 11.16 -9.81
C ILE A 441 -13.40 12.31 -8.86
N ALA A 442 -13.24 12.04 -7.56
CA ALA A 442 -12.87 13.04 -6.55
C ALA A 442 -11.46 13.61 -6.80
N ARG A 443 -10.55 12.84 -7.42
CA ARG A 443 -9.25 13.32 -7.88
C ARG A 443 -9.40 14.35 -9.02
N THR A 444 -10.27 14.09 -9.98
CA THR A 444 -10.50 15.00 -11.13
C THR A 444 -11.35 16.22 -10.73
N PHE A 445 -12.31 16.04 -9.82
CA PHE A 445 -13.27 17.07 -9.40
C PHE A 445 -13.33 17.19 -7.87
N PRO A 446 -12.28 17.74 -7.24
CA PRO A 446 -12.14 17.76 -5.77
C PRO A 446 -13.18 18.64 -5.07
N ASP A 447 -13.78 19.59 -5.79
CA ASP A 447 -14.77 20.52 -5.24
C ASP A 447 -16.22 20.05 -5.45
N ALA A 448 -16.43 18.88 -6.08
CA ALA A 448 -17.75 18.35 -6.37
C ALA A 448 -18.35 17.63 -5.14
N ASP A 449 -19.63 17.84 -4.89
CA ASP A 449 -20.38 17.05 -3.93
C ASP A 449 -20.78 15.72 -4.60
N ILE A 450 -20.12 14.63 -4.22
CA ILE A 450 -20.32 13.33 -4.87
C ILE A 450 -21.18 12.42 -3.99
N TYR A 451 -22.25 11.90 -4.57
CA TYR A 451 -22.99 10.73 -4.12
C TYR A 451 -22.53 9.53 -4.93
N SER A 452 -22.11 8.45 -4.28
CA SER A 452 -21.64 7.24 -4.96
C SER A 452 -22.36 6.02 -4.42
N SER A 453 -22.73 5.09 -5.29
CA SER A 453 -23.27 3.81 -4.83
C SER A 453 -22.23 3.03 -3.99
N TRP A 454 -22.68 2.37 -2.94
CA TRP A 454 -21.86 1.52 -2.07
C TRP A 454 -21.23 0.38 -2.87
N ASP A 455 -22.03 -0.22 -3.73
CA ASP A 455 -21.66 -1.29 -4.66
C ASP A 455 -22.58 -1.14 -5.89
N SER A 456 -23.14 -2.23 -6.39
CA SER A 456 -24.03 -2.26 -7.55
C SER A 456 -25.41 -1.71 -7.26
N THR A 457 -25.86 -0.82 -8.14
CA THR A 457 -27.25 -0.37 -8.20
C THR A 457 -28.10 -1.41 -8.89
N TYR A 458 -29.31 -1.63 -8.38
CA TYR A 458 -30.24 -2.58 -8.96
C TYR A 458 -31.12 -1.97 -10.03
N PHE A 459 -31.46 -2.79 -11.02
CA PHE A 459 -32.41 -2.46 -12.08
C PHE A 459 -33.17 -3.71 -12.50
N ARG A 460 -34.28 -3.51 -13.20
CA ARG A 460 -35.06 -4.60 -13.81
C ARG A 460 -35.17 -4.39 -15.30
N THR A 461 -35.05 -5.50 -16.03
CA THR A 461 -35.32 -5.59 -17.46
C THR A 461 -36.61 -6.38 -17.66
N GLY A 462 -37.36 -6.03 -18.69
CA GLY A 462 -38.68 -6.63 -18.93
C GLY A 462 -39.68 -5.68 -19.59
N GLY A 463 -39.26 -4.46 -19.92
CA GLY A 463 -40.01 -3.58 -20.79
C GLY A 463 -40.03 -4.08 -22.24
N PRO A 464 -40.87 -3.48 -23.10
CA PRO A 464 -40.91 -3.80 -24.53
C PRO A 464 -39.51 -3.74 -25.15
N GLY A 465 -39.13 -4.79 -25.88
CA GLY A 465 -37.81 -4.89 -26.52
C GLY A 465 -36.65 -5.20 -25.57
N GLY A 466 -36.91 -5.66 -24.34
CA GLY A 466 -35.88 -6.00 -23.35
C GLY A 466 -35.28 -4.77 -22.65
N LYS A 467 -35.88 -3.59 -22.85
CA LYS A 467 -35.48 -2.35 -22.19
C LYS A 467 -35.60 -2.46 -20.66
N MET A 468 -34.79 -1.66 -19.99
CA MET A 468 -34.93 -1.41 -18.56
C MET A 468 -36.28 -0.75 -18.28
N ASN A 469 -36.97 -1.18 -17.23
CA ASN A 469 -38.28 -0.64 -16.83
C ASN A 469 -38.36 -0.22 -15.35
N ALA A 470 -37.29 -0.46 -14.58
CA ALA A 470 -37.12 0.08 -13.23
C ALA A 470 -35.63 0.20 -12.90
N SER A 471 -35.24 1.26 -12.17
CA SER A 471 -33.84 1.55 -11.82
C SER A 471 -33.76 2.19 -10.44
N GLU A 472 -33.05 1.55 -9.51
CA GLU A 472 -32.74 2.11 -8.19
C GLU A 472 -31.97 3.43 -8.32
N GLY A 473 -31.06 3.53 -9.29
CA GLY A 473 -30.29 4.75 -9.55
C GLY A 473 -31.18 5.93 -9.90
N VAL A 474 -32.18 5.72 -10.76
CA VAL A 474 -33.18 6.75 -11.12
C VAL A 474 -34.03 7.10 -9.90
N ASP A 475 -34.50 6.10 -9.15
CA ASP A 475 -35.34 6.32 -7.96
C ASP A 475 -34.62 7.20 -6.92
N CYS A 476 -33.36 6.92 -6.64
CA CYS A 476 -32.56 7.71 -5.70
C CYS A 476 -32.12 9.08 -6.28
N PHE A 477 -31.92 9.20 -7.60
CA PHE A 477 -31.57 10.48 -8.24
C PHE A 477 -32.74 11.46 -8.20
N VAL A 478 -33.98 10.99 -8.39
CA VAL A 478 -35.16 11.85 -8.21
C VAL A 478 -35.26 12.36 -6.78
N GLU A 479 -34.94 11.53 -5.77
CA GLU A 479 -34.91 11.97 -4.37
C GLU A 479 -33.76 12.96 -4.07
N LEU A 480 -32.61 12.85 -4.75
CA LEU A 480 -31.57 13.89 -4.73
C LEU A 480 -32.15 15.24 -5.18
N LEU A 481 -32.79 15.25 -6.36
CA LEU A 481 -33.35 16.47 -6.94
C LEU A 481 -34.43 17.07 -6.05
N ARG A 482 -35.31 16.24 -5.49
CA ARG A 482 -36.37 16.67 -4.56
C ARG A 482 -35.80 17.26 -3.27
N GLY A 483 -34.79 16.63 -2.68
CA GLY A 483 -34.13 17.15 -1.49
C GLY A 483 -33.44 18.50 -1.78
N MET A 484 -32.77 18.62 -2.93
CA MET A 484 -32.22 19.91 -3.37
C MET A 484 -33.29 21.00 -3.54
N CYS A 485 -34.43 20.67 -4.17
CA CYS A 485 -35.54 21.62 -4.33
C CYS A 485 -36.19 22.02 -2.99
N ALA A 486 -36.03 21.19 -1.96
CA ALA A 486 -36.46 21.49 -0.59
C ALA A 486 -35.40 22.21 0.26
N LYS A 487 -34.24 22.57 -0.31
CA LYS A 487 -33.09 23.15 0.39
C LYS A 487 -32.54 22.27 1.54
N GLU A 488 -32.61 20.96 1.39
CA GLU A 488 -32.19 20.02 2.43
C GLU A 488 -30.66 19.92 2.56
N THR A 489 -30.19 19.56 3.75
CA THR A 489 -28.80 19.20 4.02
C THR A 489 -28.43 17.87 3.34
N HIS A 490 -27.14 17.59 3.18
CA HIS A 490 -26.71 16.29 2.63
C HIS A 490 -27.17 15.11 3.48
N ALA A 491 -27.29 15.28 4.79
CA ALA A 491 -27.78 14.25 5.71
C ALA A 491 -29.29 13.96 5.50
N GLU A 492 -30.09 15.00 5.26
CA GLU A 492 -31.51 14.87 4.94
C GLU A 492 -31.72 14.25 3.55
N ILE A 493 -30.95 14.67 2.56
CA ILE A 493 -30.94 14.07 1.22
C ILE A 493 -30.58 12.58 1.30
N GLU A 494 -29.54 12.22 2.06
CA GLU A 494 -29.16 10.80 2.27
C GLU A 494 -30.29 10.03 2.95
N ALA A 495 -30.98 10.63 3.92
CA ALA A 495 -32.14 10.02 4.56
C ALA A 495 -33.32 9.80 3.58
N ARG A 496 -33.52 10.68 2.60
CA ARG A 496 -34.50 10.47 1.51
C ARG A 496 -34.09 9.34 0.59
N MET A 497 -32.84 9.36 0.12
CA MET A 497 -32.31 8.29 -0.74
C MET A 497 -32.43 6.94 -0.07
N ARG A 498 -32.13 6.85 1.23
CA ARG A 498 -32.25 5.60 2.00
C ARG A 498 -33.68 5.08 2.08
N ARG A 499 -34.70 5.93 1.98
CA ARG A 499 -36.11 5.49 1.89
C ARG A 499 -36.47 4.98 0.50
N ALA A 500 -35.84 5.53 -0.55
CA ALA A 500 -36.09 5.16 -1.94
C ALA A 500 -35.22 4.01 -2.45
N GLN A 501 -34.05 3.77 -1.83
CA GLN A 501 -33.15 2.70 -2.22
C GLN A 501 -33.83 1.33 -2.10
N TRP A 502 -33.39 0.39 -2.91
CA TRP A 502 -33.95 -0.94 -2.92
C TRP A 502 -33.32 -1.78 -1.79
N ARG A 503 -33.96 -2.90 -1.45
CA ARG A 503 -33.47 -3.74 -0.36
C ARG A 503 -32.20 -4.48 -0.79
N HIS A 504 -31.09 -4.19 -0.12
CA HIS A 504 -29.80 -4.87 -0.28
C HIS A 504 -29.53 -5.82 0.89
N PRO A 505 -28.72 -6.89 0.72
CA PRO A 505 -28.26 -7.74 1.82
C PRO A 505 -27.62 -6.96 2.97
N GLN A 506 -26.90 -5.88 2.66
CA GLN A 506 -26.21 -4.98 3.58
C GLN A 506 -27.18 -4.14 4.44
N ALA A 507 -28.48 -4.14 4.15
CA ALA A 507 -29.49 -3.49 5.00
C ALA A 507 -29.58 -4.09 6.41
N SER A 508 -28.90 -5.21 6.69
CA SER A 508 -28.70 -5.74 8.03
C SER A 508 -27.84 -4.83 8.94
N PHE A 509 -27.04 -3.92 8.35
CA PHE A 509 -26.25 -2.96 9.10
C PHE A 509 -27.09 -1.73 9.46
N PRO A 510 -27.22 -1.36 10.76
CA PRO A 510 -27.93 -0.17 11.16
C PRO A 510 -27.37 1.07 10.47
N GLY A 511 -28.26 1.82 9.80
CA GLY A 511 -27.89 3.06 9.11
C GLY A 511 -27.34 2.89 7.69
N PHE A 512 -27.31 1.68 7.13
CA PHE A 512 -26.88 1.43 5.75
C PHE A 512 -27.60 2.35 4.73
N SER A 513 -26.81 3.02 3.88
CA SER A 513 -27.27 3.78 2.72
C SER A 513 -26.58 3.24 1.47
N GLN A 514 -27.35 2.90 0.45
CA GLN A 514 -26.83 2.44 -0.83
C GLN A 514 -26.13 3.57 -1.56
N PHE A 515 -26.61 4.81 -1.43
CA PHE A 515 -25.95 5.98 -1.97
C PHE A 515 -25.31 6.76 -0.84
N ILE A 516 -23.99 6.80 -0.88
CA ILE A 516 -23.18 7.39 0.17
C ILE A 516 -22.86 8.83 -0.21
N GLY A 517 -23.39 9.76 0.57
CA GLY A 517 -23.23 11.19 0.34
C GLY A 517 -21.87 11.73 0.83
N PRO A 518 -21.56 12.99 0.50
CA PRO A 518 -20.30 13.63 0.90
C PRO A 518 -20.14 13.73 2.43
N GLY A 519 -21.24 13.82 3.18
CA GLY A 519 -21.26 13.93 4.66
C GLY A 519 -21.13 12.63 5.43
N ASN A 520 -21.04 11.47 4.75
CA ASN A 520 -21.06 10.19 5.44
C ASN A 520 -19.72 9.90 6.16
N PRO A 521 -19.72 9.52 7.45
CA PRO A 521 -18.49 9.22 8.21
C PRO A 521 -17.60 8.16 7.58
N LEU A 522 -18.15 7.17 6.87
CA LEU A 522 -17.37 6.15 6.17
C LEU A 522 -16.68 6.72 4.93
N VAL A 523 -17.18 7.81 4.34
CA VAL A 523 -16.52 8.55 3.26
C VAL A 523 -15.46 9.48 3.84
N VAL A 524 -15.81 10.21 4.91
CA VAL A 524 -14.89 11.08 5.65
C VAL A 524 -13.67 10.31 6.21
N ALA A 525 -13.89 9.10 6.72
CA ALA A 525 -12.85 8.20 7.21
C ALA A 525 -12.09 7.46 6.09
N ARG A 526 -12.60 7.44 4.84
CA ARG A 526 -12.00 6.75 3.68
C ARG A 526 -11.40 7.69 2.63
N PHE A 527 -11.40 9.02 2.81
CA PHE A 527 -10.58 9.98 2.02
C PHE A 527 -9.05 9.81 2.26
N GLN A 528 -8.59 8.57 2.48
CA GLN A 528 -7.23 8.20 2.90
C GLN A 528 -6.32 7.79 1.74
N ASP A 529 -6.69 8.04 0.47
CA ASP A 529 -5.74 7.98 -0.67
C ASP A 529 -5.06 9.35 -0.79
N VAL A 530 -4.34 9.73 0.26
CA VAL A 530 -3.75 11.07 0.35
C VAL A 530 -2.48 11.12 -0.49
N ASN A 531 -1.79 9.99 -0.63
CA ASN A 531 -0.59 9.86 -1.45
C ASN A 531 -0.90 9.72 -2.96
N ARG A 532 -2.17 9.79 -3.40
CA ARG A 532 -2.59 9.76 -4.82
C ARG A 532 -2.12 8.51 -5.61
N ASP A 533 -1.90 7.38 -4.94
CA ASP A 533 -1.51 6.10 -5.57
C ASP A 533 -2.71 5.31 -6.16
N GLY A 534 -3.93 5.79 -5.92
CA GLY A 534 -5.17 5.18 -6.41
C GLY A 534 -5.81 4.20 -5.41
N ARG A 535 -5.36 4.16 -4.15
CA ARG A 535 -5.94 3.34 -3.08
C ARG A 535 -5.95 4.07 -1.73
N ALA A 536 -7.08 3.99 -1.03
CA ALA A 536 -7.14 4.45 0.35
C ALA A 536 -6.49 3.40 1.27
N ASP A 537 -5.39 3.76 1.93
CA ASP A 537 -4.73 2.88 2.90
C ASP A 537 -4.54 3.54 4.29
N LEU A 538 -4.30 2.69 5.30
CA LEU A 538 -4.32 3.10 6.71
C LEU A 538 -3.06 3.89 7.13
N TYR A 539 -2.07 4.04 6.26
CA TYR A 539 -0.69 4.44 6.60
C TYR A 539 -0.10 5.58 5.75
N ASP A 540 -0.95 6.42 5.15
CA ASP A 540 -0.52 7.62 4.43
C ASP A 540 -0.18 8.80 5.36
N GLY A 541 1.06 8.81 5.87
CA GLY A 541 1.58 9.91 6.70
C GLY A 541 2.02 11.16 5.92
N PHE A 542 2.43 11.01 4.65
CA PHE A 542 3.06 12.05 3.83
C PHE A 542 2.35 12.25 2.49
N LEU A 543 1.89 13.48 2.24
CA LEU A 543 1.31 13.89 0.95
C LEU A 543 2.45 14.25 0.00
N ASP A 544 2.87 13.32 -0.86
CA ASP A 544 3.92 13.59 -1.85
C ASP A 544 3.31 14.24 -3.10
N LEU A 545 3.78 15.43 -3.48
CA LEU A 545 3.31 16.17 -4.65
C LEU A 545 4.17 15.88 -5.91
N THR A 546 5.22 15.07 -5.79
CA THR A 546 6.18 14.71 -6.86
C THR A 546 5.92 13.34 -7.50
N ILE A 547 4.78 12.71 -7.23
CA ILE A 547 4.43 11.34 -7.67
C ILE A 547 4.48 11.16 -9.19
N ALA A 548 4.20 12.20 -9.96
CA ALA A 548 4.25 12.12 -11.43
C ALA A 548 5.66 11.77 -11.91
N GLU A 549 6.69 12.37 -11.30
CA GLU A 549 8.11 12.13 -11.63
C GLU A 549 8.51 10.71 -11.20
N LEU A 550 8.11 10.27 -10.00
CA LEU A 550 8.32 8.89 -9.54
C LEU A 550 7.68 7.86 -10.47
N ALA A 551 6.46 8.13 -10.95
CA ALA A 551 5.76 7.24 -11.88
C ALA A 551 6.44 7.18 -13.26
N GLU A 552 7.03 8.27 -13.74
CA GLU A 552 7.80 8.31 -14.99
C GLU A 552 9.11 7.51 -14.88
N ASP A 553 9.86 7.70 -13.79
CA ASP A 553 11.10 6.96 -13.50
C ASP A 553 10.84 5.45 -13.32
N LEU A 554 9.75 5.11 -12.64
CA LEU A 554 9.31 3.73 -12.50
C LEU A 554 8.96 3.13 -13.86
N ARG A 555 8.12 3.79 -14.68
CA ARG A 555 7.77 3.33 -16.04
C ARG A 555 9.00 3.15 -16.92
N ALA A 556 10.00 4.03 -16.80
CA ALA A 556 11.26 3.90 -17.51
C ALA A 556 12.00 2.59 -17.17
N SER A 557 11.82 2.06 -15.95
CA SER A 557 12.46 0.82 -15.49
C SER A 557 11.90 -0.45 -16.15
N LEU A 558 10.66 -0.46 -16.64
CA LEU A 558 10.09 -1.59 -17.40
C LEU A 558 10.02 -1.35 -18.91
N THR A 559 10.40 -0.16 -19.38
CA THR A 559 10.47 0.12 -20.80
C THR A 559 11.75 -0.51 -21.36
N PRO A 560 11.67 -1.50 -22.28
CA PRO A 560 12.86 -2.15 -22.83
C PRO A 560 13.75 -1.16 -23.59
N ARG A 561 15.06 -1.21 -23.37
CA ARG A 561 16.05 -0.36 -24.04
C ARG A 561 17.23 -1.20 -24.49
N ASP A 562 17.66 -1.05 -25.74
CA ASP A 562 18.87 -1.71 -26.24
C ASP A 562 20.09 -1.21 -25.43
N PRO A 563 20.84 -2.11 -24.76
CA PRO A 563 22.03 -1.73 -23.99
C PRO A 563 23.22 -1.33 -24.89
N GLY A 564 23.16 -1.55 -26.20
CA GLY A 564 24.22 -1.23 -27.17
C GLY A 564 25.45 -2.13 -27.08
N VAL A 565 25.38 -3.20 -26.28
CA VAL A 565 26.45 -4.20 -26.07
C VAL A 565 25.85 -5.60 -26.01
N ALA A 566 26.66 -6.64 -26.26
CA ALA A 566 26.20 -8.02 -26.18
C ALA A 566 25.82 -8.40 -24.72
N PRO A 567 24.87 -9.34 -24.50
CA PRO A 567 24.45 -9.74 -23.15
C PRO A 567 25.61 -10.17 -22.24
N SER A 568 26.60 -10.87 -22.80
CA SER A 568 27.81 -11.32 -22.10
C SER A 568 28.74 -10.20 -21.62
N GLN A 569 28.57 -8.97 -22.14
CA GLN A 569 29.38 -7.80 -21.80
C GLN A 569 28.72 -6.89 -20.75
N ILE A 570 27.49 -7.20 -20.33
CA ILE A 570 26.74 -6.40 -19.34
C ILE A 570 27.28 -6.67 -17.94
N GLY A 571 27.93 -5.66 -17.35
CA GLY A 571 28.55 -5.71 -16.01
C GLY A 571 28.10 -4.56 -15.09
N GLY A 572 28.94 -4.23 -14.09
CA GLY A 572 28.73 -3.08 -13.21
C GLY A 572 27.44 -3.14 -12.40
N GLU A 573 26.77 -2.00 -12.24
CA GLU A 573 25.53 -1.89 -11.46
C GLU A 573 24.42 -2.82 -11.96
N ALA A 574 24.35 -3.07 -13.27
CA ALA A 574 23.36 -3.97 -13.85
C ALA A 574 23.52 -5.40 -13.30
N ALA A 575 24.75 -5.92 -13.32
CA ALA A 575 25.11 -7.23 -12.80
C ALA A 575 24.99 -7.31 -11.27
N THR A 576 25.38 -6.25 -10.55
CA THR A 576 25.15 -6.13 -9.09
C THR A 576 23.66 -6.23 -8.75
N GLY A 577 22.79 -5.55 -9.51
CA GLY A 577 21.35 -5.62 -9.34
C GLY A 577 20.77 -7.01 -9.58
N LEU A 578 21.32 -7.77 -10.55
CA LEU A 578 20.93 -9.16 -10.79
C LEU A 578 21.42 -10.10 -9.67
N GLY A 579 22.64 -9.89 -9.18
CA GLY A 579 23.14 -10.57 -7.99
C GLY A 579 22.25 -10.35 -6.77
N TRP A 580 21.75 -9.13 -6.59
CA TRP A 580 20.81 -8.80 -5.53
C TRP A 580 19.44 -9.47 -5.68
N ALA A 581 18.95 -9.61 -6.93
CA ALA A 581 17.74 -10.38 -7.21
C ALA A 581 17.90 -11.86 -6.84
N ALA A 582 19.02 -12.48 -7.23
CA ALA A 582 19.33 -13.87 -6.84
C ALA A 582 19.48 -14.03 -5.32
N GLY A 583 20.18 -13.10 -4.64
CA GLY A 583 20.29 -13.09 -3.18
C GLY A 583 18.95 -12.94 -2.47
N SER A 584 18.03 -12.15 -3.02
CA SER A 584 16.66 -12.01 -2.50
C SER A 584 15.89 -13.33 -2.56
N MET A 585 16.07 -14.13 -3.62
CA MET A 585 15.44 -15.44 -3.72
C MET A 585 15.89 -16.41 -2.64
N ASN A 586 17.19 -16.42 -2.33
CA ASN A 586 17.71 -17.23 -1.23
C ASN A 586 17.05 -16.85 0.11
N ARG A 587 16.81 -15.56 0.35
CA ARG A 587 16.08 -15.09 1.56
C ARG A 587 14.61 -15.49 1.54
N VAL A 588 13.93 -15.34 0.40
CA VAL A 588 12.53 -15.74 0.25
C VAL A 588 12.36 -17.23 0.58
N THR A 589 13.22 -18.09 0.04
CA THR A 589 13.13 -19.53 0.28
C THR A 589 13.45 -19.92 1.72
N GLN A 590 14.29 -19.15 2.40
CA GLN A 590 14.62 -19.37 3.81
C GLN A 590 13.51 -18.89 4.76
N TYR A 591 12.78 -17.83 4.40
CA TYR A 591 11.83 -17.13 5.29
C TYR A 591 10.39 -17.16 4.76
N SER A 592 10.02 -18.23 4.05
CA SER A 592 8.63 -18.50 3.66
C SER A 592 8.38 -20.00 3.61
N ASP A 593 7.36 -20.47 4.33
CA ASP A 593 6.96 -21.89 4.30
C ASP A 593 6.25 -22.30 3.00
N LEU A 594 5.95 -21.34 2.11
CA LEU A 594 5.49 -21.60 0.75
C LEU A 594 6.56 -22.33 -0.07
N TRP A 595 7.84 -22.13 0.27
CA TRP A 595 8.99 -22.74 -0.42
C TRP A 595 9.50 -24.02 0.25
N ALA A 596 8.83 -24.49 1.32
CA ALA A 596 9.31 -25.63 2.11
C ALA A 596 9.36 -26.96 1.33
N GLY A 597 8.69 -27.06 0.17
CA GLY A 597 8.73 -28.23 -0.71
C GLY A 597 9.98 -28.30 -1.60
N LEU A 598 10.75 -27.22 -1.70
CA LEU A 598 11.90 -27.13 -2.58
C LEU A 598 13.02 -28.11 -2.13
N PRO A 599 13.54 -28.98 -3.03
CA PRO A 599 14.62 -29.90 -2.71
C PRO A 599 15.88 -29.17 -2.20
N GLY A 600 16.58 -29.79 -1.24
CA GLY A 600 17.80 -29.26 -0.65
C GLY A 600 17.64 -28.51 0.68
N GLN A 601 16.43 -28.44 1.26
CA GLN A 601 16.10 -27.69 2.49
C GLN A 601 16.77 -26.30 2.52
N SER A 602 16.06 -25.33 1.94
CA SER A 602 16.40 -23.92 1.65
C SER A 602 17.02 -23.06 2.75
N GLU A 603 17.32 -23.64 3.92
CA GLU A 603 17.85 -22.92 5.08
C GLU A 603 19.38 -22.88 5.11
N LEU A 604 20.10 -23.73 4.35
CA LEU A 604 21.57 -23.84 4.39
C LEU A 604 22.32 -23.59 3.08
N PHE A 605 21.62 -23.49 1.94
CA PHE A 605 22.27 -23.42 0.62
C PHE A 605 21.75 -22.26 -0.22
N TYR A 606 22.67 -21.49 -0.79
CA TYR A 606 22.34 -20.53 -1.84
C TYR A 606 21.97 -21.33 -3.10
N VAL A 607 20.67 -21.59 -3.29
CA VAL A 607 20.15 -22.28 -4.47
C VAL A 607 20.19 -21.35 -5.69
N PHE A 608 19.97 -20.06 -5.47
CA PHE A 608 19.86 -19.07 -6.54
C PHE A 608 21.17 -18.31 -6.75
N HIS A 609 21.64 -18.30 -8.00
CA HIS A 609 22.83 -17.57 -8.44
C HIS A 609 22.49 -16.66 -9.61
N ALA A 610 23.23 -15.56 -9.79
CA ALA A 610 23.07 -14.71 -10.96
C ALA A 610 23.63 -15.42 -12.21
N GLY A 611 22.76 -15.79 -13.14
CA GLY A 611 23.12 -16.50 -14.38
C GLY A 611 23.50 -15.59 -15.54
N GLY A 612 23.40 -14.27 -15.37
CA GLY A 612 23.74 -13.27 -16.39
C GLY A 612 22.54 -12.77 -17.21
N PHE A 613 22.84 -12.14 -18.34
CA PHE A 613 21.84 -11.53 -19.22
C PHE A 613 21.68 -12.35 -20.52
N TYR A 614 20.49 -12.26 -21.13
CA TYR A 614 20.17 -12.88 -22.41
C TYR A 614 19.38 -11.92 -23.30
N ASP A 615 19.23 -12.22 -24.58
CA ASP A 615 18.31 -11.50 -25.46
C ASP A 615 17.62 -12.46 -26.44
N ARG A 616 16.97 -11.90 -27.47
CA ARG A 616 16.30 -12.70 -28.50
C ARG A 616 17.26 -13.45 -29.43
N GLY A 617 18.46 -12.94 -29.63
CA GLY A 617 19.52 -13.57 -30.44
C GLY A 617 20.26 -14.66 -29.68
N GLU A 618 20.42 -14.49 -28.37
CA GLU A 618 21.04 -15.44 -27.44
C GLU A 618 20.06 -15.84 -26.32
N PRO A 619 18.97 -16.57 -26.62
CA PRO A 619 17.97 -16.94 -25.63
C PRO A 619 18.49 -18.00 -24.63
N PRO A 620 17.97 -18.04 -23.40
CA PRO A 620 18.32 -19.08 -22.43
C PRO A 620 17.98 -20.48 -22.95
N ALA A 621 18.93 -21.41 -22.81
CA ALA A 621 18.78 -22.81 -23.17
C ALA A 621 18.52 -23.71 -21.94
N ASP A 622 17.93 -24.88 -22.19
CA ASP A 622 17.68 -25.94 -21.20
C ASP A 622 16.90 -25.46 -19.96
N VAL A 623 15.91 -24.59 -20.16
CA VAL A 623 15.06 -24.07 -19.09
C VAL A 623 13.87 -25.00 -18.87
N PRO A 624 13.76 -25.67 -17.70
CA PRO A 624 12.63 -26.56 -17.41
C PRO A 624 11.38 -25.78 -16.97
N GLY A 625 10.20 -26.30 -17.31
CA GLY A 625 8.92 -25.64 -17.03
C GLY A 625 8.61 -24.49 -17.99
N GLY A 626 7.44 -23.87 -17.88
CA GLY A 626 6.96 -22.82 -18.79
C GLY A 626 5.66 -23.14 -19.51
N LEU A 627 5.10 -22.12 -20.16
CA LEU A 627 3.92 -22.29 -20.98
C LEU A 627 4.26 -22.94 -22.34
N PRO A 628 3.33 -23.71 -22.93
CA PRO A 628 3.49 -24.20 -24.29
C PRO A 628 3.68 -23.04 -25.28
N GLY A 629 4.78 -23.08 -26.06
CA GLY A 629 5.09 -22.05 -27.06
C GLY A 629 5.68 -20.75 -26.51
N GLU A 630 6.09 -20.73 -25.23
CA GLU A 630 6.73 -19.59 -24.59
C GLU A 630 8.07 -19.22 -25.26
N ARG A 631 8.26 -17.94 -25.60
CA ARG A 631 9.49 -17.45 -26.21
C ARG A 631 10.45 -16.96 -25.14
N LEU A 632 11.32 -17.84 -24.64
CA LEU A 632 12.25 -17.56 -23.54
C LEU A 632 13.07 -16.28 -23.76
N GLY A 633 13.62 -16.07 -24.96
CA GLY A 633 14.38 -14.86 -25.30
C GLY A 633 13.57 -13.56 -25.37
N ALA A 634 12.25 -13.62 -25.24
CA ALA A 634 11.37 -12.45 -25.17
C ALA A 634 10.75 -12.25 -23.78
N LEU A 635 11.04 -13.13 -22.83
CA LEU A 635 10.63 -12.92 -21.44
C LEU A 635 11.53 -11.85 -20.80
N PRO A 636 11.05 -11.13 -19.77
CA PRO A 636 11.85 -10.12 -19.08
C PRO A 636 12.84 -10.73 -18.08
N ALA A 637 12.51 -11.88 -17.50
CA ALA A 637 13.35 -12.64 -16.58
C ALA A 637 13.11 -14.14 -16.78
N VAL A 638 14.15 -14.95 -16.61
CA VAL A 638 14.08 -16.42 -16.72
C VAL A 638 14.93 -17.04 -15.62
N CYS A 639 14.35 -17.99 -14.90
CA CYS A 639 15.02 -18.81 -13.89
C CYS A 639 15.16 -20.24 -14.39
N ARG A 640 16.38 -20.77 -14.39
CA ARG A 640 16.69 -22.12 -14.84
C ARG A 640 17.11 -23.00 -13.67
N TYR A 641 16.27 -23.96 -13.30
CA TYR A 641 16.63 -24.99 -12.33
C TYR A 641 17.52 -26.06 -12.97
N VAL A 642 18.68 -26.32 -12.39
CA VAL A 642 19.64 -27.34 -12.80
C VAL A 642 19.77 -28.36 -11.67
N ARG A 643 19.59 -29.64 -11.98
CA ARG A 643 19.87 -30.74 -11.04
C ARG A 643 21.36 -31.07 -11.13
N GLY A 644 22.09 -30.88 -10.04
CA GLY A 644 23.53 -31.16 -9.96
C GLY A 644 23.82 -32.51 -9.31
N THR A 645 24.93 -33.14 -9.69
CA THR A 645 25.50 -34.32 -9.00
C THR A 645 26.52 -33.96 -7.93
N GLU A 646 26.98 -32.70 -7.90
CA GLU A 646 27.96 -32.20 -6.93
C GLU A 646 27.38 -31.01 -6.14
N GLY A 647 27.54 -31.05 -4.82
CA GLY A 647 27.04 -30.06 -3.87
C GLY A 647 25.98 -30.63 -2.90
N PRO A 648 25.97 -30.20 -1.63
CA PRO A 648 25.13 -30.78 -0.58
C PRO A 648 23.60 -30.61 -0.77
N ALA A 649 23.14 -29.84 -1.76
CA ALA A 649 21.72 -29.60 -2.06
C ALA A 649 21.17 -30.37 -3.28
N GLY A 650 22.03 -30.90 -4.17
CA GLY A 650 21.61 -31.60 -5.41
C GLY A 650 20.84 -30.75 -6.44
N MET A 651 20.69 -29.44 -6.23
CA MET A 651 19.92 -28.54 -7.10
C MET A 651 20.43 -27.09 -7.00
N GLN A 652 20.51 -26.41 -8.16
CA GLN A 652 20.85 -24.99 -8.32
C GLN A 652 19.84 -24.31 -9.23
N ALA A 653 19.75 -22.98 -9.17
CA ALA A 653 18.88 -22.17 -10.01
C ALA A 653 19.63 -20.92 -10.52
N ASP A 654 19.76 -20.80 -11.84
CA ASP A 654 20.31 -19.61 -12.48
C ASP A 654 19.21 -18.55 -12.65
N VAL A 655 19.43 -17.37 -12.09
CA VAL A 655 18.54 -16.21 -12.23
C VAL A 655 19.08 -15.31 -13.33
N MET A 656 18.34 -15.19 -14.43
CA MET A 656 18.76 -14.46 -15.62
C MET A 656 17.74 -13.36 -15.98
N MET A 657 18.22 -12.26 -16.55
CA MET A 657 17.40 -11.10 -16.94
C MET A 657 17.60 -10.77 -18.41
N HIS A 658 16.56 -10.30 -19.09
CA HIS A 658 16.70 -9.83 -20.47
C HIS A 658 17.60 -8.59 -20.54
N ALA A 659 18.52 -8.56 -21.50
CA ALA A 659 19.53 -7.52 -21.70
C ALA A 659 18.92 -6.12 -21.85
N HIS A 660 17.76 -6.03 -22.53
CA HIS A 660 17.02 -4.78 -22.67
C HIS A 660 16.40 -4.22 -21.37
N LEU A 661 16.47 -4.97 -20.27
CA LEU A 661 16.07 -4.52 -18.94
C LEU A 661 17.28 -4.50 -17.98
N SER A 662 18.50 -4.49 -18.52
CA SER A 662 19.73 -4.36 -17.72
C SER A 662 19.79 -3.04 -16.94
N HIS A 663 19.18 -1.97 -17.45
CA HIS A 663 19.04 -0.67 -16.78
C HIS A 663 17.96 -0.65 -15.69
N ALA A 664 17.10 -1.66 -15.61
CA ALA A 664 16.00 -1.68 -14.66
C ALA A 664 16.50 -1.65 -13.21
N GLY A 665 15.74 -0.96 -12.34
CA GLY A 665 16.04 -0.90 -10.90
C GLY A 665 16.15 -2.30 -10.26
N LYS A 666 16.98 -2.42 -9.21
CA LYS A 666 17.19 -3.70 -8.52
C LYS A 666 15.88 -4.28 -7.96
N GLU A 667 14.96 -3.41 -7.55
CA GLU A 667 13.66 -3.77 -6.99
C GLU A 667 12.74 -4.43 -8.03
N ILE A 668 12.70 -3.94 -9.26
CA ILE A 668 11.85 -4.56 -10.29
C ILE A 668 12.49 -5.85 -10.83
N LYS A 669 13.83 -5.89 -10.95
CA LYS A 669 14.58 -7.11 -11.30
C LYS A 669 14.23 -8.26 -10.35
N ARG A 670 14.28 -8.03 -9.04
CA ARG A 670 13.93 -9.09 -8.06
C ARG A 670 12.48 -9.55 -8.17
N LEU A 671 11.51 -8.68 -8.47
CA LEU A 671 10.10 -9.05 -8.54
C LEU A 671 9.84 -9.95 -9.75
N LEU A 672 10.39 -9.58 -10.91
CA LEU A 672 10.27 -10.35 -12.15
C LEU A 672 11.00 -11.70 -12.04
N CYS A 673 12.23 -11.69 -11.51
CA CYS A 673 12.98 -12.92 -11.26
C CYS A 673 12.28 -13.83 -10.25
N ALA A 674 11.73 -13.28 -9.17
CA ALA A 674 11.04 -14.06 -8.16
C ALA A 674 9.77 -14.73 -8.70
N ALA A 675 8.98 -13.98 -9.48
CA ALA A 675 7.79 -14.52 -10.11
C ALA A 675 8.13 -15.66 -11.07
N ASP A 676 9.12 -15.51 -11.95
CA ASP A 676 9.52 -16.59 -12.85
C ASP A 676 10.07 -17.79 -12.07
N ALA A 677 10.94 -17.58 -11.07
CA ALA A 677 11.45 -18.66 -10.21
C ALA A 677 10.34 -19.51 -9.60
N MET A 678 9.33 -18.88 -8.98
CA MET A 678 8.23 -19.60 -8.33
C MET A 678 7.38 -20.36 -9.34
N TRP A 679 7.12 -19.75 -10.51
CA TRP A 679 6.38 -20.40 -11.57
C TRP A 679 7.10 -21.60 -12.18
N ARG A 680 8.41 -21.50 -12.41
CA ARG A 680 9.23 -22.63 -12.87
C ARG A 680 9.23 -23.76 -11.84
N ALA A 681 9.27 -23.42 -10.54
CA ALA A 681 9.14 -24.40 -9.47
C ALA A 681 7.75 -25.08 -9.46
N PHE A 682 6.66 -24.34 -9.73
CA PHE A 682 5.34 -24.94 -9.90
C PHE A 682 5.22 -25.84 -11.13
N ASP A 683 5.81 -25.44 -12.26
CA ASP A 683 5.71 -26.18 -13.54
C ASP A 683 6.52 -27.47 -13.53
N THR A 684 7.66 -27.45 -12.83
CA THR A 684 8.54 -28.61 -12.66
C THR A 684 8.09 -29.53 -11.53
N GLY A 685 7.00 -29.20 -10.83
CA GLY A 685 6.47 -29.97 -9.71
C GLY A 685 7.34 -29.91 -8.45
N LEU A 686 8.27 -28.95 -8.35
CA LEU A 686 9.08 -28.73 -7.15
C LEU A 686 8.26 -28.13 -6.01
N LEU A 687 7.15 -27.45 -6.33
CA LEU A 687 6.18 -26.93 -5.39
C LEU A 687 4.76 -27.38 -5.80
N ASP A 688 4.07 -28.16 -4.97
CA ASP A 688 2.68 -28.59 -5.24
C ASP A 688 1.77 -28.65 -3.99
N GLY A 689 2.31 -28.37 -2.80
CA GLY A 689 1.59 -28.61 -1.55
C GLY A 689 0.36 -27.72 -1.35
N PRO A 690 -0.67 -28.16 -0.60
CA PRO A 690 -1.86 -27.36 -0.34
C PRO A 690 -1.51 -26.09 0.45
N PRO A 691 -2.15 -24.94 0.16
CA PRO A 691 -3.22 -24.73 -0.85
C PRO A 691 -2.74 -24.42 -2.29
N MET A 692 -1.45 -24.57 -2.61
CA MET A 692 -0.85 -24.24 -3.92
C MET A 692 -1.08 -25.29 -5.02
N HIS A 693 -1.99 -26.25 -4.82
CA HIS A 693 -2.38 -27.21 -5.85
C HIS A 693 -3.41 -26.61 -6.84
N THR A 694 -4.07 -25.51 -6.48
CA THR A 694 -5.04 -24.81 -7.34
C THR A 694 -4.41 -23.62 -8.08
N PRO A 695 -4.97 -23.19 -9.23
CA PRO A 695 -4.52 -21.97 -9.91
C PRO A 695 -4.55 -20.73 -8.99
N ALA A 696 -5.63 -20.56 -8.22
CA ALA A 696 -5.77 -19.46 -7.26
C ALA A 696 -4.69 -19.52 -6.18
N GLY A 697 -4.41 -20.72 -5.64
CA GLY A 697 -3.37 -20.91 -4.64
C GLY A 697 -1.98 -20.56 -5.14
N LYS A 698 -1.60 -21.02 -6.35
CA LYS A 698 -0.30 -20.69 -6.96
C LYS A 698 -0.14 -19.18 -7.17
N ARG A 699 -1.17 -18.54 -7.72
CA ARG A 699 -1.19 -17.10 -7.99
C ARG A 699 -1.17 -16.26 -6.71
N ALA A 700 -1.92 -16.66 -5.68
CA ALA A 700 -1.89 -16.02 -4.36
C ALA A 700 -0.53 -16.18 -3.66
N ALA A 701 0.14 -17.32 -3.82
CA ALA A 701 1.49 -17.54 -3.31
C ALA A 701 2.50 -16.57 -3.93
N VAL A 702 2.43 -16.37 -5.25
CA VAL A 702 3.26 -15.37 -5.95
C VAL A 702 2.98 -13.97 -5.41
N LEU A 703 1.71 -13.57 -5.26
CA LEU A 703 1.34 -12.25 -4.73
C LEU A 703 1.91 -12.01 -3.33
N LEU A 704 1.81 -12.98 -2.41
CA LEU A 704 2.37 -12.86 -1.05
C LEU A 704 3.89 -12.71 -1.05
N MET A 705 4.58 -13.49 -1.89
CA MET A 705 6.03 -13.39 -2.04
C MET A 705 6.43 -12.01 -2.57
N LEU A 706 5.76 -11.51 -3.61
CA LEU A 706 6.03 -10.19 -4.19
C LEU A 706 5.77 -9.07 -3.17
N ALA A 707 4.67 -9.15 -2.42
CA ALA A 707 4.36 -8.19 -1.37
C ALA A 707 5.40 -8.20 -0.24
N GLY A 708 5.84 -9.39 0.19
CA GLY A 708 6.90 -9.52 1.19
C GLY A 708 8.27 -9.03 0.69
N LEU A 709 8.59 -9.24 -0.60
CA LEU A 709 9.81 -8.69 -1.20
C LEU A 709 9.80 -7.15 -1.17
N LEU A 710 8.61 -6.54 -1.27
CA LEU A 710 8.42 -5.11 -1.17
C LEU A 710 8.44 -4.57 0.28
N GLU A 711 8.64 -5.40 1.29
CA GLU A 711 8.86 -4.97 2.68
C GLU A 711 10.32 -4.52 2.91
N PHE A 712 10.67 -3.36 2.37
CA PHE A 712 11.94 -2.69 2.59
C PHE A 712 11.71 -1.19 2.84
N PRO A 713 12.65 -0.50 3.53
CA PRO A 713 12.47 0.90 3.85
C PRO A 713 12.64 1.77 2.60
N ALA A 714 11.53 2.09 1.95
CA ALA A 714 11.44 2.98 0.80
C ALA A 714 10.18 3.84 0.88
N ASP A 715 10.09 4.82 -0.02
CA ASP A 715 8.88 5.61 -0.22
C ASP A 715 7.71 4.69 -0.60
N GLN A 716 6.56 4.83 0.08
CA GLN A 716 5.41 3.94 -0.19
C GLN A 716 4.89 4.12 -1.61
N ASN A 717 4.88 5.33 -2.18
CA ASN A 717 4.48 5.56 -3.57
C ASN A 717 5.41 4.83 -4.54
N PHE A 718 6.70 4.80 -4.24
CA PHE A 718 7.66 4.04 -5.02
C PHE A 718 7.38 2.53 -4.92
N VAL A 719 7.09 2.03 -3.72
CA VAL A 719 6.77 0.61 -3.47
C VAL A 719 5.46 0.20 -4.14
N ASP A 720 4.42 1.00 -4.04
CA ASP A 720 3.11 0.73 -4.63
C ASP A 720 3.12 0.93 -6.16
N GLY A 721 3.94 1.86 -6.65
CA GLY A 721 4.27 1.97 -8.08
C GLY A 721 4.98 0.72 -8.61
N LEU A 722 6.00 0.21 -7.92
CA LEU A 722 6.66 -1.06 -8.24
C LEU A 722 5.68 -2.23 -8.23
N TRP A 723 4.79 -2.28 -7.23
CA TRP A 723 3.75 -3.31 -7.13
C TRP A 723 2.81 -3.29 -8.33
N SER A 724 2.23 -2.13 -8.65
CA SER A 724 1.31 -1.96 -9.78
C SER A 724 1.97 -2.38 -11.10
N MET A 725 3.21 -1.93 -11.31
CA MET A 725 3.99 -2.28 -12.50
C MET A 725 4.33 -3.77 -12.57
N ALA A 726 4.67 -4.40 -11.45
CA ALA A 726 4.91 -5.84 -11.40
C ALA A 726 3.64 -6.62 -11.71
N LEU A 727 2.47 -6.23 -11.15
CA LEU A 727 1.19 -6.88 -11.48
C LEU A 727 0.88 -6.76 -12.97
N GLU A 728 1.08 -5.58 -13.56
CA GLU A 728 0.88 -5.38 -14.98
C GLU A 728 1.83 -6.24 -15.82
N ALA A 729 3.12 -6.24 -15.49
CA ALA A 729 4.14 -7.03 -16.18
C ALA A 729 3.85 -8.53 -16.08
N LEU A 730 3.25 -8.97 -14.97
CA LEU A 730 2.93 -10.38 -14.68
C LEU A 730 1.48 -10.75 -15.00
N ARG A 731 0.71 -9.89 -15.70
CA ARG A 731 -0.69 -10.17 -16.08
C ARG A 731 -1.59 -10.53 -14.88
N PHE A 732 -1.29 -10.01 -13.70
CA PHE A 732 -2.19 -10.10 -12.55
C PHE A 732 -3.30 -9.05 -12.67
N PRO A 733 -4.49 -9.30 -12.08
CA PRO A 733 -5.48 -8.24 -11.88
C PRO A 733 -4.91 -7.20 -10.90
N SER A 734 -5.40 -5.96 -10.97
CA SER A 734 -4.98 -4.90 -10.05
C SER A 734 -5.47 -5.20 -8.63
N ILE A 735 -4.59 -5.71 -7.77
CA ILE A 735 -4.89 -6.08 -6.37
C ILE A 735 -4.14 -5.15 -5.42
N SER A 736 -4.74 -4.75 -4.29
CA SER A 736 -4.08 -3.94 -3.26
C SER A 736 -2.88 -4.65 -2.63
N ARG A 737 -1.70 -3.99 -2.64
CA ARG A 737 -0.53 -4.51 -1.91
C ARG A 737 -0.84 -4.59 -0.43
N SER A 738 -1.45 -3.55 0.15
CA SER A 738 -1.83 -3.52 1.58
C SER A 738 -2.80 -4.63 1.96
N LEU A 739 -3.70 -5.05 1.05
CA LEU A 739 -4.55 -6.22 1.25
C LEU A 739 -3.72 -7.51 1.31
N VAL A 740 -2.86 -7.73 0.31
CA VAL A 740 -1.98 -8.92 0.24
C VAL A 740 -1.03 -8.97 1.44
N ARG A 741 -0.42 -7.83 1.75
CA ARG A 741 0.49 -7.62 2.89
C ARG A 741 -0.22 -7.78 4.22
N GLY A 742 -1.48 -7.38 4.33
CA GLY A 742 -2.30 -7.57 5.54
C GLY A 742 -2.46 -9.04 5.93
N CYS A 743 -2.28 -9.94 4.97
CA CYS A 743 -2.27 -11.38 5.22
C CYS A 743 -0.92 -11.91 5.76
N ILE A 744 0.13 -11.08 5.83
CA ILE A 744 1.41 -11.37 6.50
C ILE A 744 1.38 -10.70 7.88
N THR A 745 0.97 -11.45 8.90
CA THR A 745 0.69 -10.94 10.24
C THR A 745 1.84 -11.16 11.22
N ASP A 746 1.72 -10.62 12.42
CA ASP A 746 2.69 -10.88 13.50
C ASP A 746 2.82 -12.38 13.79
N ALA A 747 1.75 -13.17 13.62
CA ALA A 747 1.81 -14.63 13.75
C ALA A 747 2.69 -15.29 12.66
N ASP A 748 2.75 -14.72 11.46
CA ASP A 748 3.69 -15.19 10.43
C ASP A 748 5.12 -14.75 10.72
N HIS A 749 5.31 -13.53 11.21
CA HIS A 749 6.60 -13.05 11.64
C HIS A 749 7.17 -13.89 12.81
N ASP A 750 6.31 -14.27 13.75
CA ASP A 750 6.62 -15.21 14.83
C ASP A 750 6.93 -16.63 14.32
N ALA A 751 6.47 -16.94 13.11
CA ALA A 751 6.81 -18.15 12.40
C ALA A 751 8.03 -18.02 11.45
N SER A 752 8.67 -16.84 11.43
CA SER A 752 9.73 -16.43 10.49
C SER A 752 9.31 -16.53 9.02
N ASN A 753 8.04 -16.27 8.73
CA ASN A 753 7.44 -16.27 7.40
C ASN A 753 7.26 -14.83 6.89
N TYR A 754 8.36 -14.14 6.58
CA TYR A 754 8.35 -12.73 6.14
C TYR A 754 7.88 -12.54 4.69
N TYR A 755 7.99 -13.58 3.84
CA TYR A 755 7.65 -13.51 2.42
C TYR A 755 6.39 -14.31 2.08
N GLY A 756 5.46 -14.38 3.03
CA GLY A 756 4.23 -15.15 2.90
C GLY A 756 4.27 -16.52 3.56
N SER A 757 3.10 -17.01 3.94
CA SER A 757 2.92 -18.32 4.56
C SER A 757 1.69 -19.03 3.99
N ARG A 758 1.58 -20.35 4.19
CA ARG A 758 0.35 -21.10 3.86
C ARG A 758 -0.88 -20.55 4.58
N ARG A 759 -0.71 -20.09 5.83
CA ARG A 759 -1.78 -19.45 6.61
C ARG A 759 -2.20 -18.13 5.95
N GLY A 760 -1.25 -17.27 5.63
CA GLY A 760 -1.49 -16.01 4.94
C GLY A 760 -2.12 -16.21 3.55
N LEU A 761 -1.78 -17.30 2.86
CA LEU A 761 -2.36 -17.65 1.57
C LEU A 761 -3.86 -17.98 1.69
N VAL A 762 -4.25 -18.79 2.68
CA VAL A 762 -5.67 -19.08 2.94
C VAL A 762 -6.42 -17.79 3.28
N GLN A 763 -5.86 -16.97 4.18
CA GLN A 763 -6.43 -15.68 4.54
C GLN A 763 -6.61 -14.76 3.33
N LEU A 764 -5.60 -14.70 2.44
CA LEU A 764 -5.64 -13.87 1.24
C LEU A 764 -6.76 -14.27 0.29
N LEU A 765 -6.94 -15.57 0.05
CA LEU A 765 -8.01 -16.05 -0.83
C LEU A 765 -9.40 -15.75 -0.23
N GLU A 766 -9.55 -15.90 1.09
CA GLU A 766 -10.79 -15.54 1.80
C GLU A 766 -11.06 -14.03 1.77
N ASP A 767 -10.04 -13.21 2.00
CA ASP A 767 -10.15 -11.75 1.99
C ASP A 767 -10.45 -11.24 0.60
N LEU A 768 -9.78 -11.74 -0.44
CA LEU A 768 -10.10 -11.42 -1.83
C LEU A 768 -11.50 -11.89 -2.20
N GLY A 769 -11.89 -13.11 -1.83
CA GLY A 769 -13.25 -13.60 -2.09
C GLY A 769 -14.35 -12.72 -1.48
N ARG A 770 -14.05 -12.00 -0.38
CA ARG A 770 -14.99 -11.07 0.27
C ARG A 770 -14.90 -9.64 -0.25
N SER A 771 -13.69 -9.14 -0.49
CA SER A 771 -13.42 -7.72 -0.77
C SER A 771 -13.20 -7.41 -2.24
N ASP A 772 -12.74 -8.38 -3.04
CA ASP A 772 -12.58 -8.28 -4.50
C ASP A 772 -12.85 -9.63 -5.20
N PRO A 773 -14.13 -10.05 -5.30
CA PRO A 773 -14.50 -11.33 -5.89
C PRO A 773 -14.09 -11.48 -7.37
N LEU A 774 -13.91 -10.37 -8.09
CA LEU A 774 -13.53 -10.37 -9.49
C LEU A 774 -12.03 -10.61 -9.67
N ALA A 775 -11.18 -9.95 -8.88
CA ALA A 775 -9.77 -10.32 -8.82
C ALA A 775 -9.63 -11.78 -8.39
N HIS A 776 -10.38 -12.22 -7.36
CA HIS A 776 -10.40 -13.62 -6.95
C HIS A 776 -10.80 -14.58 -8.09
N ALA A 777 -11.83 -14.23 -8.88
CA ALA A 777 -12.24 -15.02 -10.04
C ALA A 777 -11.16 -15.07 -11.15
N VAL A 778 -10.45 -13.96 -11.41
CA VAL A 778 -9.30 -13.95 -12.33
C VAL A 778 -8.18 -14.83 -11.79
N LEU A 779 -7.90 -14.79 -10.48
CA LEU A 779 -6.94 -15.68 -9.84
C LEU A 779 -7.41 -17.15 -9.86
N ALA A 780 -8.70 -17.43 -9.90
CA ALA A 780 -9.24 -18.79 -10.03
C ALA A 780 -9.39 -19.25 -11.49
N SER A 781 -9.19 -18.37 -12.47
CA SER A 781 -9.44 -18.67 -13.88
C SER A 781 -8.53 -19.77 -14.46
N GLU A 782 -9.01 -20.45 -15.49
CA GLU A 782 -8.23 -21.45 -16.24
C GLU A 782 -7.18 -20.83 -17.18
N ASP A 783 -7.09 -19.50 -17.33
CA ASP A 783 -6.09 -18.87 -18.20
C ASP A 783 -4.67 -19.03 -17.61
N PRO A 784 -3.80 -19.87 -18.20
CA PRO A 784 -2.50 -20.18 -17.62
C PRO A 784 -1.52 -18.99 -17.67
N LYS A 785 -1.88 -17.89 -18.37
CA LYS A 785 -1.07 -16.67 -18.48
C LYS A 785 -1.21 -15.76 -17.27
N VAL A 786 -2.28 -15.87 -16.48
CA VAL A 786 -2.49 -15.00 -15.31
C VAL A 786 -1.39 -15.26 -14.27
N GLY A 787 -0.65 -14.21 -13.93
CA GLY A 787 0.51 -14.25 -13.04
C GLY A 787 1.86 -14.49 -13.74
N ARG A 788 1.87 -14.74 -15.05
CA ARG A 788 3.07 -14.94 -15.87
C ARG A 788 3.51 -13.65 -16.55
N ALA A 789 4.81 -13.50 -16.76
CA ALA A 789 5.37 -12.33 -17.42
C ALA A 789 4.80 -12.11 -18.84
N LYS A 790 4.60 -10.84 -19.21
CA LYS A 790 4.40 -10.40 -20.58
C LYS A 790 5.75 -10.47 -21.31
N GLU A 791 5.71 -10.93 -22.55
CA GLU A 791 6.88 -10.86 -23.43
C GLU A 791 7.15 -9.37 -23.76
N ILE A 792 8.42 -9.00 -23.84
CA ILE A 792 8.92 -7.64 -24.14
C ILE A 792 9.43 -7.52 -25.57
#